data_AF-A0AAE2ZM78-F1
#
_entry.id   AF-A0AAE2ZM78-F1
#
_cell.length_a   1.000
_cell.length_b   1.000
_cell.length_c   1.000
_cell.angle_alpha   90.00
_cell.angle_beta   90.00
_cell.angle_gamma   90.00
#
_symmetry.space_group_name_H-M   'P 1'
#
loop_
_entity.id
_entity.type
_entity.pdbx_description
1 polymer ?
#
loop_
_entity_poly.entity_id
_entity_poly.type
_entity_poly.pdbx_seq_one_letter_code
_entity_poly.pdbx_strand_id
1 'polypeptide(L)'
;METIRIRLLGGFEMRMPDGGEPIGPGTKKACALLAYLAMHPGEKIRREALGALLWTTSGERQAANSLNQAVYSLRKLFQDATIQPVRGDNDCVWVEPGILATDVGEFESLAAAGDRDSLEQAWSLYRGPLLEGYDFSGAAFGDWLGAERTRLENRAIDTAKALLEQRGDETEPSSHDLANALLALDPYDEDAHRHVMRHLAASGRLPSALKHYDAMEALLGNDLDVAPSSATRALRDRLRSGAGQEVSTQAGETTPVEQKTGLSVRKPAIGLLIVLIAVLVAIGLWFLPRDPAPPYFADKDDRRLIVLPFEEAGDGAFGAAIADDISTELAVLPDLAVMARETARSLGGNAGLKARNLGASHILRGRVRRDDAGVTVNCWLVDVQSGDQIWAERYSGTPDAILDFREAIIRDVVAALESELGRDADDGLPPVGTGDADAYKSYLAGLVSANRQTPEGNAAALAHFKKAVTFDPDYIRAKVGMAKVYYDAAFGNQDYADAIGVNWMEGWLRMKAILAEGAVSSSAGGLVLLSDLALRRRDNAAAQDLARRSIKLEPSNAQAVEMLAEALIYAGETAEGRVYAQRALQLNPARPARATFLLGLADFADGRIAQAIDLVGEARASAAHPDAYYDGLLAAMYGETGDIEQGGVHLENYVEALEDRPRNEWKILARAFSNPRQTTWLRPTLTESVYAFPFSDDGVLDRLADGFKAVGIAGGTIVHLPAADRYRLNAAQIEDLTFGKTITGEGIPAFAGAWSQIRKDDGALSQSGPVGPMLLQEQGRSDLVRDGLCDYWQYEGDGIESCASVFTMRADEYLLATEFAPFLFSSGASE
;
A
#
# COMPACT_ATOMS: atom_id res chain seq x y z
N MET A 1 -28.46 -20.40 35.01
CA MET A 1 -27.11 -20.97 34.82
C MET A 1 -26.21 -19.82 34.43
N GLU A 2 -25.02 -19.75 35.02
CA GLU A 2 -24.02 -18.73 34.69
C GLU A 2 -23.42 -19.07 33.33
N THR A 3 -23.90 -18.41 32.27
CA THR A 3 -23.48 -18.68 30.88
C THR A 3 -22.28 -17.81 30.51
N ILE A 4 -21.24 -18.44 29.98
CA ILE A 4 -20.03 -17.75 29.49
C ILE A 4 -20.35 -17.19 28.09
N ARG A 5 -20.06 -15.91 27.86
CA ARG A 5 -20.32 -15.26 26.57
C ARG A 5 -19.05 -15.18 25.74
N ILE A 6 -19.14 -15.59 24.48
CA ILE A 6 -18.07 -15.52 23.49
C ILE A 6 -18.56 -14.66 22.33
N ARG A 7 -17.81 -13.61 22.02
CA ARG A 7 -17.99 -12.80 20.83
C ARG A 7 -17.06 -13.30 19.74
N LEU A 8 -17.64 -13.58 18.59
CA LEU A 8 -16.97 -14.08 17.40
C LEU A 8 -17.20 -13.17 16.18
N LEU A 9 -18.27 -12.35 16.17
CA LEU A 9 -18.54 -11.37 15.11
C LEU A 9 -17.75 -10.08 15.38
N GLY A 10 -16.78 -9.77 14.51
CA GLY A 10 -15.84 -8.65 14.68
C GLY A 10 -14.65 -8.95 15.59
N GLY A 11 -14.23 -10.22 15.72
CA GLY A 11 -13.04 -10.63 16.46
C GLY A 11 -13.29 -11.77 17.45
N PHE A 12 -12.42 -11.93 18.46
CA PHE A 12 -12.60 -12.91 19.53
C PHE A 12 -12.55 -12.22 20.89
N GLU A 13 -13.61 -12.35 21.68
CA GLU A 13 -13.65 -11.87 23.07
C GLU A 13 -14.46 -12.87 23.92
N MET A 14 -13.95 -13.31 25.07
CA MET A 14 -14.72 -14.16 25.99
C MET A 14 -14.83 -13.51 27.36
N ARG A 15 -16.03 -13.54 27.95
CA ARG A 15 -16.30 -13.00 29.28
C ARG A 15 -16.91 -14.04 30.19
N MET A 16 -16.39 -14.09 31.41
CA MET A 16 -16.93 -14.91 32.47
C MET A 16 -18.23 -14.30 33.01
N PRO A 17 -19.10 -15.12 33.65
CA PRO A 17 -20.41 -14.67 34.15
C PRO A 17 -20.33 -13.60 35.25
N ASP A 18 -19.18 -13.46 35.90
CA ASP A 18 -18.89 -12.45 36.93
C ASP A 18 -18.66 -11.03 36.38
N GLY A 19 -18.58 -10.88 35.05
CA GLY A 19 -18.40 -9.59 34.38
C GLY A 19 -16.97 -9.06 34.42
N GLY A 20 -15.97 -9.91 34.68
CA GLY A 20 -14.55 -9.55 34.67
C GLY A 20 -14.01 -9.07 33.31
N GLU A 21 -12.73 -8.72 33.30
CA GLU A 21 -11.96 -8.38 32.08
C GLU A 21 -12.12 -9.47 31.01
N PRO A 22 -12.13 -9.11 29.72
CA PRO A 22 -12.10 -10.08 28.64
C PRO A 22 -10.94 -11.05 28.79
N ILE A 23 -11.24 -12.34 28.79
CA ILE A 23 -10.27 -13.42 28.80
C ILE A 23 -10.32 -14.15 27.47
N GLY A 24 -9.22 -14.80 27.10
CA GLY A 24 -9.16 -15.60 25.90
C GLY A 24 -8.13 -16.70 26.03
N PRO A 25 -8.24 -17.76 25.21
CA PRO A 25 -7.15 -18.71 25.05
C PRO A 25 -5.88 -17.96 24.61
N GLY A 26 -4.72 -18.32 25.17
CA GLY A 26 -3.47 -17.57 24.93
C GLY A 26 -2.94 -17.63 23.48
N THR A 27 -3.50 -18.49 22.62
CA THR A 27 -3.04 -18.67 21.23
C THR A 27 -4.18 -18.55 20.22
N LYS A 28 -3.85 -18.08 18.99
CA LYS A 28 -4.84 -17.95 17.91
C LYS A 28 -5.48 -19.29 17.54
N LYS A 29 -4.70 -20.38 17.54
CA LYS A 29 -5.20 -21.74 17.27
C LYS A 29 -6.10 -22.26 18.39
N ALA A 30 -5.84 -21.90 19.64
CA ALA A 30 -6.76 -22.25 20.74
C ALA A 30 -8.05 -21.41 20.70
N CYS A 31 -7.99 -20.12 20.31
CA CYS A 31 -9.17 -19.32 20.00
C CYS A 31 -9.98 -19.93 18.85
N ALA A 32 -9.31 -20.30 17.76
CA ALA A 32 -9.92 -20.96 16.61
C ALA A 32 -10.57 -22.30 16.98
N LEU A 33 -9.88 -23.13 17.78
CA LEU A 33 -10.42 -24.37 18.30
C LEU A 33 -11.66 -24.13 19.16
N LEU A 34 -11.61 -23.17 20.10
CA LEU A 34 -12.74 -22.86 20.95
C LEU A 34 -13.91 -22.28 20.15
N ALA A 35 -13.66 -21.38 19.21
CA ALA A 35 -14.68 -20.82 18.32
C ALA A 35 -15.35 -21.91 17.49
N TYR A 36 -14.56 -22.79 16.88
CA TYR A 36 -15.05 -23.95 16.13
C TYR A 36 -15.92 -24.85 17.01
N LEU A 37 -15.44 -25.26 18.18
CA LEU A 37 -16.22 -26.11 19.08
C LEU A 37 -17.47 -25.40 19.63
N ALA A 38 -17.41 -24.09 19.89
CA ALA A 38 -18.54 -23.31 20.41
C ALA A 38 -19.62 -23.07 19.35
N MET A 39 -19.27 -23.08 18.06
CA MET A 39 -20.23 -23.07 16.94
C MET A 39 -20.83 -24.45 16.66
N HIS A 40 -20.25 -25.51 17.23
CA HIS A 40 -20.72 -26.89 17.15
C HIS A 40 -21.08 -27.47 18.54
N PRO A 41 -21.99 -26.82 19.31
CA PRO A 41 -22.26 -27.21 20.69
C PRO A 41 -22.84 -28.64 20.76
N GLY A 42 -22.26 -29.48 21.61
CA GLY A 42 -22.67 -30.88 21.79
C GLY A 42 -22.15 -31.87 20.75
N GLU A 43 -21.52 -31.41 19.66
CA GLU A 43 -20.94 -32.28 18.65
C GLU A 43 -19.60 -32.85 19.14
N LYS A 44 -19.46 -34.18 19.12
CA LYS A 44 -18.20 -34.87 19.49
C LYS A 44 -17.28 -34.95 18.28
N ILE A 45 -16.29 -34.06 18.22
CA ILE A 45 -15.37 -33.95 17.08
C ILE A 45 -14.11 -34.77 17.36
N ARG A 46 -13.72 -35.62 16.40
CA ARG A 46 -12.52 -36.47 16.52
C ARG A 46 -11.25 -35.63 16.61
N ARG A 47 -10.34 -36.03 17.50
CA ARG A 47 -9.04 -35.37 17.70
C ARG A 47 -8.21 -35.32 16.41
N GLU A 48 -8.19 -36.41 15.66
CA GLU A 48 -7.52 -36.49 14.36
C GLU A 48 -8.05 -35.43 13.37
N ALA A 49 -9.37 -35.27 13.30
CA ALA A 49 -10.01 -34.28 12.42
C ALA A 49 -9.69 -32.84 12.85
N LEU A 50 -9.72 -32.55 14.15
CA LEU A 50 -9.31 -31.23 14.68
C LEU A 50 -7.83 -30.95 14.42
N GLY A 51 -6.97 -31.98 14.55
CA GLY A 51 -5.55 -31.92 14.21
C GLY A 51 -5.33 -31.53 12.75
N ALA A 52 -5.97 -32.26 11.83
CA ALA A 52 -5.89 -32.00 10.39
C ALA A 52 -6.51 -30.65 9.99
N LEU A 53 -7.55 -30.20 10.68
CA LEU A 53 -8.21 -28.93 10.41
C LEU A 53 -7.30 -27.73 10.76
N LEU A 54 -6.72 -27.75 11.96
CA LEU A 54 -6.01 -26.59 12.52
C LEU A 54 -4.49 -26.61 12.29
N TRP A 55 -3.84 -27.77 12.18
CA TRP A 55 -2.38 -27.92 12.03
C TRP A 55 -2.01 -28.65 10.73
N THR A 56 -2.46 -28.12 9.59
CA THR A 56 -2.33 -28.74 8.25
C THR A 56 -0.90 -29.04 7.80
N THR A 57 0.08 -28.22 8.19
CA THR A 57 1.49 -28.33 7.78
C THR A 57 2.32 -29.19 8.74
N SER A 58 1.73 -29.62 9.85
CA SER A 58 2.41 -30.42 10.87
C SER A 58 2.30 -31.92 10.57
N GLY A 59 3.34 -32.69 10.87
CA GLY A 59 3.23 -34.15 10.87
C GLY A 59 2.19 -34.64 11.89
N GLU A 60 1.56 -35.79 11.63
CA GLU A 60 0.44 -36.34 12.44
C GLU A 60 0.70 -36.35 13.96
N ARG A 61 1.92 -36.74 14.38
CA ARG A 61 2.34 -36.73 15.79
C ARG A 61 2.47 -35.33 16.37
N GLN A 62 2.94 -34.36 15.59
CA GLN A 62 3.07 -32.97 16.01
C GLN A 62 1.70 -32.31 16.14
N ALA A 63 0.81 -32.50 15.15
CA ALA A 63 -0.57 -32.02 15.21
C ALA A 63 -1.33 -32.57 16.43
N ALA A 64 -1.16 -33.86 16.77
CA ALA A 64 -1.76 -34.46 17.95
C ALA A 64 -1.23 -33.84 19.26
N ASN A 65 0.08 -33.55 19.35
CA ASN A 65 0.67 -32.90 20.51
C ASN A 65 0.18 -31.46 20.67
N SER A 66 0.15 -30.68 19.59
CA SER A 66 -0.35 -29.29 19.61
C SER A 66 -1.84 -29.24 19.96
N LEU A 67 -2.66 -30.16 19.44
CA LEU A 67 -4.06 -30.28 19.85
C LEU A 67 -4.20 -30.59 21.35
N ASN A 68 -3.38 -31.51 21.88
CA ASN A 68 -3.42 -31.84 23.30
C ASN A 68 -3.06 -30.63 24.17
N GLN A 69 -2.06 -29.85 23.76
CA GLN A 69 -1.69 -28.60 24.44
C GLN A 69 -2.82 -27.56 24.35
N ALA A 70 -3.42 -27.36 23.19
CA ALA A 70 -4.54 -26.43 23.01
C ALA A 70 -5.75 -26.81 23.89
N VAL A 71 -6.14 -28.09 23.91
CA VAL A 71 -7.23 -28.60 24.76
C VAL A 71 -6.89 -28.45 26.25
N TYR A 72 -5.64 -28.70 26.63
CA TYR A 72 -5.18 -28.50 28.01
C TYR A 72 -5.27 -27.03 28.42
N SER A 73 -4.81 -26.11 27.57
CA SER A 73 -4.91 -24.66 27.80
C SER A 73 -6.36 -24.19 27.93
N LEU A 74 -7.27 -24.70 27.09
CA LEU A 74 -8.70 -24.42 27.21
C LEU A 74 -9.28 -24.92 28.53
N ARG A 75 -8.93 -26.14 28.96
CA ARG A 75 -9.38 -26.67 30.26
C ARG A 75 -8.84 -25.87 31.44
N LYS A 76 -7.57 -25.44 31.36
CA LYS A 76 -6.95 -24.59 32.38
C LYS A 76 -7.64 -23.23 32.47
N LEU A 77 -8.04 -22.66 31.34
CA LEU A 77 -8.77 -21.39 31.28
C LEU A 77 -10.10 -21.44 32.06
N PHE A 78 -10.73 -22.61 32.10
CA PHE A 78 -11.98 -22.84 32.84
C PHE A 78 -11.80 -23.61 34.14
N GLN A 79 -10.58 -23.70 34.70
CA GLN A 79 -10.30 -24.53 35.88
C GLN A 79 -11.22 -24.22 37.08
N ASP A 80 -11.58 -22.93 37.23
CA ASP A 80 -12.39 -22.42 38.34
C ASP A 80 -13.89 -22.38 38.01
N ALA A 81 -14.29 -22.82 36.81
CA ALA A 81 -15.69 -22.89 36.41
C ALA A 81 -16.39 -24.10 37.07
N THR A 82 -17.60 -23.86 37.61
CA THR A 82 -18.44 -24.91 38.24
C THR A 82 -18.68 -26.12 37.31
N ILE A 83 -18.80 -25.88 36.00
CA ILE A 83 -18.89 -26.92 34.99
C ILE A 83 -17.88 -26.61 33.89
N GLN A 84 -17.00 -27.57 33.60
CA GLN A 84 -16.01 -27.47 32.53
C GLN A 84 -16.72 -27.42 31.15
N PRO A 85 -16.61 -26.31 30.40
CA PRO A 85 -17.28 -26.18 29.11
C PRO A 85 -16.65 -27.05 28.02
N VAL A 86 -15.33 -27.20 28.02
CA VAL A 86 -14.60 -28.02 27.04
C VAL A 86 -14.32 -29.41 27.61
N ARG A 87 -14.96 -30.42 27.03
CA ARG A 87 -14.83 -31.83 27.38
C ARG A 87 -14.03 -32.58 26.32
N GLY A 88 -13.49 -33.71 26.70
CA GLY A 88 -12.82 -34.60 25.75
C GLY A 88 -12.37 -35.90 26.40
N ASP A 89 -12.47 -36.97 25.64
CA ASP A 89 -11.97 -38.31 25.97
C ASP A 89 -10.75 -38.64 25.11
N ASN A 90 -10.37 -39.92 24.99
CA ASN A 90 -9.20 -40.32 24.22
C ASN A 90 -9.35 -40.01 22.72
N ASP A 91 -10.58 -39.96 22.21
CA ASP A 91 -10.85 -39.93 20.76
C ASP A 91 -11.46 -38.59 20.31
N CYS A 92 -12.22 -37.93 21.16
CA CYS A 92 -13.03 -36.76 20.80
C CYS A 92 -12.88 -35.58 21.77
N VAL A 93 -13.20 -34.38 21.27
CA VAL A 93 -13.30 -33.12 22.02
C VAL A 93 -14.64 -32.46 21.66
N TRP A 94 -15.33 -31.87 22.64
CA TRP A 94 -16.61 -31.17 22.44
C TRP A 94 -16.82 -30.04 23.45
N VAL A 95 -17.74 -29.14 23.13
CA VAL A 95 -18.28 -28.16 24.08
C VAL A 95 -19.60 -28.67 24.64
N GLU A 96 -19.77 -28.59 25.97
CA GLU A 96 -21.01 -28.96 26.64
C GLU A 96 -22.14 -27.95 26.29
N PRO A 97 -23.31 -28.43 25.82
CA PRO A 97 -24.40 -27.54 25.41
C PRO A 97 -24.90 -26.63 26.53
N GLY A 98 -25.22 -25.38 26.18
CA GLY A 98 -25.84 -24.41 27.09
C GLY A 98 -24.90 -23.75 28.11
N ILE A 99 -23.59 -24.06 28.07
CA ILE A 99 -22.58 -23.44 28.94
C ILE A 99 -21.92 -22.24 28.28
N LEU A 100 -21.59 -22.36 26.99
CA LEU A 100 -21.06 -21.27 26.17
C LEU A 100 -22.18 -20.71 25.29
N ALA A 101 -22.37 -19.39 25.31
CA ALA A 101 -23.21 -18.68 24.36
C ALA A 101 -22.33 -17.86 23.43
N THR A 102 -22.55 -17.98 22.13
CA THR A 102 -21.87 -17.18 21.11
C THR A 102 -22.80 -16.09 20.60
N ASP A 103 -22.24 -14.92 20.28
CA ASP A 103 -22.98 -13.87 19.57
C ASP A 103 -23.42 -14.31 18.17
N VAL A 104 -22.73 -15.26 17.53
CA VAL A 104 -23.18 -15.92 16.29
C VAL A 104 -24.49 -16.66 16.49
N GLY A 105 -24.60 -17.51 17.52
CA GLY A 105 -25.84 -18.25 17.78
C GLY A 105 -26.99 -17.34 18.17
N GLU A 106 -26.70 -16.26 18.91
CA GLU A 106 -27.67 -15.22 19.27
C GLU A 106 -28.14 -14.43 18.03
N PHE A 107 -27.18 -14.01 17.18
CA PHE A 107 -27.44 -13.34 15.90
C PHE A 107 -28.36 -14.18 15.01
N GLU A 108 -28.06 -15.46 14.82
CA GLU A 108 -28.87 -16.34 13.97
C GLU A 108 -30.29 -16.55 14.52
N SER A 109 -30.41 -16.72 15.85
CA SER A 109 -31.72 -16.88 16.48
C SER A 109 -32.58 -15.62 16.34
N LEU A 110 -31.98 -14.43 16.49
CA LEU A 110 -32.68 -13.16 16.38
C LEU A 110 -33.02 -12.83 14.92
N ALA A 111 -32.09 -13.05 13.99
CA ALA A 111 -32.32 -12.90 12.55
C ALA A 111 -33.45 -13.82 12.06
N ALA A 112 -33.57 -15.02 12.62
CA ALA A 112 -34.64 -15.96 12.28
C ALA A 112 -36.02 -15.58 12.85
N ALA A 113 -36.09 -14.82 13.95
CA ALA A 113 -37.36 -14.38 14.53
C ALA A 113 -38.09 -13.39 13.61
N GLY A 114 -37.35 -12.53 12.91
CA GLY A 114 -37.83 -11.71 11.81
C GLY A 114 -38.74 -10.53 12.19
N ASP A 115 -39.03 -10.32 13.47
CA ASP A 115 -39.67 -9.09 13.95
C ASP A 115 -38.65 -7.94 14.09
N ARG A 116 -39.13 -6.70 14.00
CA ARG A 116 -38.28 -5.50 14.00
C ARG A 116 -37.31 -5.43 15.18
N ASP A 117 -37.77 -5.70 16.40
CA ASP A 117 -36.95 -5.57 17.61
C ASP A 117 -35.85 -6.64 17.62
N SER A 118 -36.18 -7.86 17.18
CA SER A 118 -35.20 -8.94 17.03
C SER A 118 -34.19 -8.65 15.91
N LEU A 119 -34.63 -8.12 14.76
CA LEU A 119 -33.74 -7.75 13.65
C LEU A 119 -32.77 -6.62 14.04
N GLU A 120 -33.24 -5.64 14.81
CA GLU A 120 -32.40 -4.56 15.32
C GLU A 120 -31.34 -5.07 16.31
N GLN A 121 -31.71 -6.01 17.19
CA GLN A 121 -30.76 -6.68 18.07
C GLN A 121 -29.76 -7.55 17.29
N ALA A 122 -30.22 -8.33 16.31
CA ALA A 122 -29.37 -9.13 15.44
C ALA A 122 -28.33 -8.26 14.73
N TRP A 123 -28.77 -7.17 14.10
CA TRP A 123 -27.88 -6.24 13.41
C TRP A 123 -26.81 -5.67 14.35
N SER A 124 -27.18 -5.33 15.59
CA SER A 124 -26.23 -4.81 16.58
C SER A 124 -25.14 -5.82 17.01
N LEU A 125 -25.37 -7.13 16.81
CA LEU A 125 -24.40 -8.18 17.10
C LEU A 125 -23.36 -8.35 15.98
N TYR A 126 -23.72 -8.04 14.73
CA TYR A 126 -22.82 -8.12 13.59
C TYR A 126 -21.91 -6.89 13.53
N ARG A 127 -20.69 -7.01 14.09
CA ARG A 127 -19.70 -5.92 14.14
C ARG A 127 -18.61 -6.03 13.07
N GLY A 128 -18.61 -7.12 12.30
CA GLY A 128 -17.59 -7.44 11.31
C GLY A 128 -17.52 -8.95 11.06
N PRO A 129 -16.62 -9.39 10.15
CA PRO A 129 -16.47 -10.80 9.80
C PRO A 129 -16.22 -11.71 11.02
N LEU A 130 -16.60 -12.98 10.89
CA LEU A 130 -16.30 -14.00 11.90
C LEU A 130 -14.80 -14.07 12.18
N LEU A 131 -14.41 -13.97 13.45
CA LEU A 131 -13.01 -13.94 13.90
C LEU A 131 -12.17 -12.91 13.12
N GLU A 132 -12.68 -11.70 12.92
CA GLU A 132 -11.93 -10.60 12.29
C GLU A 132 -10.55 -10.39 12.97
N GLY A 133 -9.51 -10.16 12.16
CA GLY A 133 -8.12 -10.10 12.63
C GLY A 133 -7.41 -11.44 12.80
N TYR A 134 -8.10 -12.57 12.59
CA TYR A 134 -7.50 -13.90 12.52
C TYR A 134 -7.34 -14.34 11.06
N ASP A 135 -6.10 -14.59 10.63
CA ASP A 135 -5.75 -15.11 9.30
C ASP A 135 -5.23 -16.54 9.43
N PHE A 136 -5.83 -17.45 8.66
CA PHE A 136 -5.45 -18.86 8.56
C PHE A 136 -5.34 -19.30 7.09
N SER A 137 -4.97 -18.36 6.20
CA SER A 137 -4.82 -18.59 4.77
C SER A 137 -3.92 -19.80 4.46
N GLY A 138 -4.38 -20.70 3.59
CA GLY A 138 -3.65 -21.91 3.20
C GLY A 138 -3.82 -23.12 4.12
N ALA A 139 -4.65 -23.03 5.17
CA ALA A 139 -5.03 -24.15 6.03
C ALA A 139 -6.49 -24.54 5.83
N ALA A 140 -6.85 -25.80 6.12
CA ALA A 140 -8.21 -26.32 6.03
C ALA A 140 -9.19 -25.56 6.94
N PHE A 141 -8.73 -25.08 8.09
CA PHE A 141 -9.49 -24.16 8.93
C PHE A 141 -9.74 -22.81 8.25
N GLY A 142 -8.79 -22.30 7.46
CA GLY A 142 -8.94 -21.08 6.68
C GLY A 142 -10.06 -21.21 5.64
N ASP A 143 -10.14 -22.35 4.95
CA ASP A 143 -11.20 -22.62 3.98
C ASP A 143 -12.59 -22.67 4.67
N TRP A 144 -12.68 -23.35 5.81
CA TRP A 144 -13.91 -23.38 6.63
C TRP A 144 -14.28 -21.96 7.12
N LEU A 145 -13.31 -21.21 7.64
CA LEU A 145 -13.54 -19.86 8.15
C LEU A 145 -13.98 -18.90 7.05
N GLY A 146 -13.39 -19.02 5.85
CA GLY A 146 -13.78 -18.25 4.67
C GLY A 146 -15.24 -18.53 4.27
N ALA A 147 -15.61 -19.81 4.15
CA ALA A 147 -16.97 -20.21 3.83
C ALA A 147 -17.98 -19.70 4.87
N GLU A 148 -17.61 -19.78 6.16
CA GLU A 148 -18.47 -19.35 7.26
C GLU A 148 -18.60 -17.83 7.36
N ARG A 149 -17.53 -17.07 7.07
CA ARG A 149 -17.58 -15.61 6.94
C ARG A 149 -18.58 -15.19 5.86
N THR A 150 -18.47 -15.77 4.66
CA THR A 150 -19.41 -15.49 3.57
C THR A 150 -20.85 -15.85 3.96
N ARG A 151 -21.07 -16.98 4.64
CA ARG A 151 -22.41 -17.40 5.09
C ARG A 151 -23.04 -16.40 6.07
N LEU A 152 -22.26 -15.94 7.06
CA LEU A 152 -22.72 -15.02 8.09
C LEU A 152 -22.90 -13.60 7.55
N GLU A 153 -22.03 -13.15 6.66
CA GLU A 153 -22.16 -11.86 5.97
C GLU A 153 -23.43 -11.80 5.13
N ASN A 154 -23.71 -12.83 4.31
CA ASN A 154 -24.96 -12.92 3.56
C ASN A 154 -26.19 -12.88 4.49
N ARG A 155 -26.11 -13.55 5.66
CA ARG A 155 -27.19 -13.50 6.65
C ARG A 155 -27.34 -12.10 7.25
N ALA A 156 -26.25 -11.37 7.47
CA ALA A 156 -26.27 -10.00 7.99
C ALA A 156 -26.86 -9.03 6.98
N ILE A 157 -26.50 -9.20 5.70
CA ILE A 157 -27.09 -8.49 4.56
C ILE A 157 -28.61 -8.72 4.52
N ASP A 158 -29.07 -9.97 4.57
CA ASP A 158 -30.50 -10.31 4.60
C ASP A 158 -31.22 -9.67 5.81
N THR A 159 -30.58 -9.69 6.98
CA THR A 159 -31.10 -9.09 8.21
C THR A 159 -31.24 -7.58 8.09
N ALA A 160 -30.24 -6.91 7.54
CA ALA A 160 -30.25 -5.46 7.30
C ALA A 160 -31.33 -5.07 6.28
N LYS A 161 -31.48 -5.84 5.18
CA LYS A 161 -32.54 -5.63 4.19
C LYS A 161 -33.92 -5.75 4.82
N ALA A 162 -34.18 -6.84 5.55
CA ALA A 162 -35.46 -7.05 6.24
C ALA A 162 -35.74 -5.95 7.28
N LEU A 163 -34.72 -5.49 8.02
CA LEU A 163 -34.86 -4.40 8.99
C LEU A 163 -35.17 -3.07 8.30
N LEU A 164 -34.51 -2.78 7.17
CA LEU A 164 -34.72 -1.57 6.39
C LEU A 164 -36.13 -1.54 5.78
N GLU A 165 -36.63 -2.66 5.27
CA GLU A 165 -38.01 -2.81 4.77
C GLU A 165 -39.07 -2.58 5.87
N GLN A 166 -38.79 -3.01 7.11
CA GLN A 166 -39.71 -2.85 8.24
C GLN A 166 -39.68 -1.45 8.88
N ARG A 167 -38.69 -0.61 8.52
CA ARG A 167 -38.62 0.78 8.98
C ARG A 167 -39.49 1.66 8.09
N GLY A 168 -40.61 2.12 8.66
CA GLY A 168 -41.65 2.87 7.94
C GLY A 168 -41.31 4.33 7.61
N ASP A 169 -40.28 4.93 8.21
CA ASP A 169 -39.82 6.29 7.88
C ASP A 169 -38.46 6.24 7.17
N GLU A 170 -38.51 6.38 5.84
CA GLU A 170 -37.32 6.39 4.97
C GLU A 170 -36.46 7.65 5.15
N THR A 171 -36.94 8.65 5.91
CA THR A 171 -36.22 9.90 6.18
C THR A 171 -35.52 9.92 7.54
N GLU A 172 -35.75 8.91 8.38
CA GLU A 172 -35.12 8.79 9.69
C GLU A 172 -33.59 8.61 9.56
N PRO A 173 -32.76 9.36 10.32
CA PRO A 173 -31.30 9.22 10.28
C PRO A 173 -30.81 7.78 10.52
N SER A 174 -31.49 7.06 11.42
CA SER A 174 -31.16 5.66 11.74
C SER A 174 -31.33 4.73 10.52
N SER A 175 -32.29 5.00 9.64
CA SER A 175 -32.51 4.25 8.39
C SER A 175 -31.44 4.57 7.35
N HIS A 176 -30.96 5.83 7.30
CA HIS A 176 -29.86 6.21 6.44
C HIS A 176 -28.54 5.54 6.86
N ASP A 177 -28.25 5.49 8.17
CA ASP A 177 -27.07 4.81 8.70
C ASP A 177 -27.10 3.30 8.39
N LEU A 178 -28.26 2.66 8.55
CA LEU A 178 -28.45 1.25 8.20
C LEU A 178 -28.25 1.02 6.68
N ALA A 179 -28.81 1.88 5.83
CA ALA A 179 -28.64 1.78 4.38
C ALA A 179 -27.18 1.95 3.95
N ASN A 180 -26.43 2.90 4.53
CA ASN A 180 -25.00 3.06 4.24
C ASN A 180 -24.18 1.85 4.72
N ALA A 181 -24.52 1.29 5.88
CA ALA A 181 -23.83 0.12 6.39
C ALA A 181 -24.15 -1.13 5.55
N LEU A 182 -25.37 -1.26 5.02
CA LEU A 182 -25.72 -2.28 4.04
C LEU A 182 -24.93 -2.10 2.74
N LEU A 183 -24.81 -0.87 2.21
CA LEU A 183 -24.01 -0.60 1.00
C LEU A 183 -22.51 -0.85 1.18
N ALA A 184 -22.01 -0.83 2.42
CA ALA A 184 -20.62 -1.23 2.70
C ALA A 184 -20.43 -2.76 2.61
N LEU A 185 -21.49 -3.55 2.81
CA LEU A 185 -21.48 -5.01 2.69
C LEU A 185 -21.90 -5.49 1.29
N ASP A 186 -22.91 -4.85 0.71
CA ASP A 186 -23.48 -5.13 -0.62
C ASP A 186 -23.61 -3.82 -1.41
N PRO A 187 -22.55 -3.38 -2.11
CA PRO A 187 -22.56 -2.16 -2.92
C PRO A 187 -23.56 -2.19 -4.08
N TYR A 188 -24.13 -3.34 -4.42
CA TYR A 188 -25.04 -3.51 -5.55
C TYR A 188 -26.52 -3.47 -5.13
N ASP A 189 -26.81 -3.25 -3.84
CA ASP A 189 -28.18 -3.19 -3.35
C ASP A 189 -28.88 -1.89 -3.77
N GLU A 190 -29.66 -1.98 -4.85
CA GLU A 190 -30.42 -0.85 -5.38
C GLU A 190 -31.44 -0.28 -4.37
N ASP A 191 -31.95 -1.09 -3.43
CA ASP A 191 -32.98 -0.68 -2.48
C ASP A 191 -32.38 0.27 -1.43
N ALA A 192 -31.21 -0.09 -0.89
CA ALA A 192 -30.41 0.74 -0.01
C ALA A 192 -29.98 2.04 -0.69
N HIS A 193 -29.56 1.99 -1.96
CA HIS A 193 -29.29 3.20 -2.75
C HIS A 193 -30.52 4.10 -2.86
N ARG A 194 -31.71 3.54 -3.12
CA ARG A 194 -32.96 4.32 -3.15
C ARG A 194 -33.27 4.96 -1.79
N HIS A 195 -33.01 4.29 -0.67
CA HIS A 195 -33.15 4.89 0.66
C HIS A 195 -32.22 6.09 0.85
N VAL A 196 -30.94 5.96 0.49
CA VAL A 196 -29.97 7.07 0.56
C VAL A 196 -30.40 8.25 -0.32
N MET A 197 -30.85 7.98 -1.55
CA MET A 197 -31.35 9.01 -2.47
C MET A 197 -32.53 9.79 -1.89
N ARG A 198 -33.50 9.09 -1.28
CA ARG A 198 -34.67 9.74 -0.66
C ARG A 198 -34.30 10.56 0.57
N HIS A 199 -33.42 10.04 1.43
CA HIS A 199 -32.95 10.76 2.61
C HIS A 199 -32.19 12.06 2.23
N LEU A 200 -31.30 11.99 1.22
CA LEU A 200 -30.60 13.17 0.70
C LEU A 200 -31.57 14.20 0.12
N ALA A 201 -32.58 13.76 -0.64
CA ALA A 201 -33.59 14.65 -1.19
C ALA A 201 -34.45 15.30 -0.10
N ALA A 202 -34.89 14.54 0.90
CA ALA A 202 -35.67 15.05 2.05
C ALA A 202 -34.86 16.05 2.89
N SER A 203 -33.53 15.88 2.96
CA SER A 203 -32.60 16.80 3.62
C SER A 203 -32.30 18.06 2.79
N GLY A 204 -33.00 18.30 1.67
CA GLY A 204 -32.77 19.45 0.78
C GLY A 204 -31.53 19.33 -0.11
N ARG A 205 -30.87 18.16 -0.13
CA ARG A 205 -29.62 17.90 -0.88
C ARG A 205 -29.91 17.18 -2.20
N LEU A 206 -30.84 17.72 -3.00
CA LEU A 206 -31.24 17.13 -4.28
C LEU A 206 -30.05 16.86 -5.25
N PRO A 207 -29.06 17.76 -5.41
CA PRO A 207 -27.89 17.46 -6.24
C PRO A 207 -27.08 16.25 -5.75
N SER A 208 -26.97 16.06 -4.42
CA SER A 208 -26.29 14.90 -3.85
C SER A 208 -27.04 13.60 -4.12
N ALA A 209 -28.38 13.63 -4.08
CA ALA A 209 -29.21 12.47 -4.39
C ALA A 209 -29.06 12.03 -5.86
N LEU A 210 -29.02 12.98 -6.80
CA LEU A 210 -28.81 12.69 -8.22
C LEU A 210 -27.37 12.21 -8.49
N LYS A 211 -26.36 12.83 -7.87
CA LYS A 211 -24.97 12.35 -7.97
C LYS A 211 -24.82 10.92 -7.43
N HIS A 212 -25.54 10.58 -6.37
CA HIS A 212 -25.54 9.22 -5.81
C HIS A 212 -26.17 8.21 -6.78
N TYR A 213 -27.25 8.58 -7.48
CA TYR A 213 -27.79 7.76 -8.57
C TYR A 213 -26.76 7.52 -9.68
N ASP A 214 -26.09 8.58 -10.13
CA ASP A 214 -25.11 8.47 -11.24
C ASP A 214 -23.94 7.55 -10.84
N ALA A 215 -23.49 7.62 -9.58
CA ALA A 215 -22.46 6.74 -9.05
C ALA A 215 -22.91 5.27 -8.99
N MET A 216 -24.14 5.01 -8.53
CA MET A 216 -24.70 3.66 -8.52
C MET A 216 -24.92 3.12 -9.95
N GLU A 217 -25.39 3.95 -10.88
CA GLU A 217 -25.57 3.56 -12.29
C GLU A 217 -24.24 3.19 -12.95
N ALA A 218 -23.18 3.96 -12.67
CA ALA A 218 -21.83 3.61 -13.12
C ALA A 218 -21.33 2.31 -12.48
N LEU A 219 -21.56 2.11 -11.17
CA LEU A 219 -21.17 0.88 -10.46
C LEU A 219 -21.82 -0.37 -11.07
N LEU A 220 -23.15 -0.35 -11.25
CA LEU A 220 -23.89 -1.48 -11.84
C LEU A 220 -23.49 -1.72 -13.32
N GLY A 221 -23.25 -0.65 -14.07
CA GLY A 221 -22.83 -0.74 -15.46
C GLY A 221 -21.42 -1.31 -15.62
N ASN A 222 -20.48 -0.90 -14.78
CA ASN A 222 -19.08 -1.33 -14.87
C ASN A 222 -18.88 -2.76 -14.36
N ASP A 223 -19.51 -3.13 -13.25
CA ASP A 223 -19.20 -4.39 -12.57
C ASP A 223 -20.12 -5.54 -13.01
N LEU A 224 -21.38 -5.25 -13.34
CA LEU A 224 -22.41 -6.25 -13.60
C LEU A 224 -22.99 -6.17 -15.03
N ASP A 225 -22.63 -5.16 -15.83
CA ASP A 225 -23.18 -4.89 -17.16
C ASP A 225 -24.73 -4.82 -17.17
N VAL A 226 -25.30 -4.24 -16.11
CA VAL A 226 -26.75 -4.05 -15.97
C VAL A 226 -27.10 -2.60 -15.71
N ALA A 227 -28.22 -2.16 -16.31
CA ALA A 227 -28.78 -0.84 -16.02
C ALA A 227 -29.61 -0.86 -14.73
N PRO A 228 -29.74 0.29 -14.01
CA PRO A 228 -30.58 0.37 -12.83
C PRO A 228 -32.02 -0.06 -13.10
N SER A 229 -32.63 -0.68 -12.09
CA SER A 229 -34.02 -1.13 -12.13
C SER A 229 -34.99 0.00 -12.49
N SER A 230 -36.17 -0.39 -12.98
CA SER A 230 -37.23 0.57 -13.32
C SER A 230 -37.68 1.41 -12.11
N ALA A 231 -37.65 0.83 -10.90
CA ALA A 231 -37.98 1.53 -9.67
C ALA A 231 -36.95 2.64 -9.35
N THR A 232 -35.67 2.36 -9.51
CA THR A 232 -34.58 3.31 -9.24
C THR A 232 -34.56 4.44 -10.27
N ARG A 233 -34.76 4.12 -11.56
CA ARG A 233 -34.94 5.13 -12.62
C ARG A 233 -36.16 6.02 -12.39
N ALA A 234 -37.28 5.43 -11.98
CA ALA A 234 -38.48 6.20 -11.66
C ALA A 234 -38.27 7.15 -10.47
N LEU A 235 -37.47 6.74 -9.46
CA LEU A 235 -37.12 7.62 -8.35
C LEU A 235 -36.28 8.81 -8.82
N ARG A 236 -35.24 8.59 -9.62
CA ARG A 236 -34.43 9.67 -10.20
C ARG A 236 -35.31 10.67 -10.97
N ASP A 237 -36.23 10.18 -11.79
CA ASP A 237 -37.10 11.03 -12.61
C ASP A 237 -38.07 11.87 -11.75
N ARG A 238 -38.57 11.30 -10.65
CA ARG A 238 -39.37 12.05 -9.65
C ARG A 238 -38.55 13.12 -8.93
N LEU A 239 -37.33 12.78 -8.51
CA LEU A 239 -36.42 13.74 -7.86
C LEU A 239 -36.06 14.89 -8.79
N ARG A 240 -35.84 14.61 -10.08
CA ARG A 240 -35.52 15.61 -11.11
C ARG A 240 -36.70 16.53 -11.47
N SER A 241 -37.92 16.01 -11.43
CA SER A 241 -39.14 16.76 -11.76
C SER A 241 -39.71 17.58 -10.59
N GLY A 242 -39.16 17.44 -9.37
CA GLY A 242 -39.61 18.17 -8.19
C GLY A 242 -41.02 17.79 -7.71
N ALA A 243 -41.61 16.72 -8.25
CA ALA A 243 -43.01 16.35 -8.06
C ALA A 243 -43.34 15.70 -6.70
N GLY A 244 -42.52 15.94 -5.67
CA GLY A 244 -42.68 15.42 -4.31
C GLY A 244 -42.99 16.48 -3.24
N GLN A 245 -43.11 17.75 -3.62
CA GLN A 245 -43.46 18.85 -2.70
C GLN A 245 -44.96 19.18 -2.76
N GLU A 246 -45.82 18.19 -2.58
CA GLU A 246 -47.25 18.40 -2.29
C GLU A 246 -47.70 17.49 -1.14
N VAL A 247 -47.35 17.83 0.10
CA VAL A 247 -48.26 17.69 1.26
C VAL A 247 -47.94 18.78 2.28
N SER A 248 -48.99 19.50 2.69
CA SER A 248 -49.09 20.44 3.81
C SER A 248 -48.76 21.92 3.55
N THR A 249 -49.48 22.52 2.61
CA THR A 249 -49.85 23.94 2.71
C THR A 249 -51.13 24.04 3.52
N GLN A 250 -51.04 24.33 4.82
CA GLN A 250 -52.13 25.02 5.52
C GLN A 250 -51.73 26.46 5.77
N ALA A 251 -52.56 27.34 5.23
CA ALA A 251 -52.50 28.78 5.35
C ALA A 251 -52.60 29.23 6.81
N GLY A 252 -51.65 30.06 7.23
CA GLY A 252 -51.73 30.88 8.42
C GLY A 252 -51.40 32.32 8.05
N GLU A 253 -52.41 33.17 8.10
CA GLU A 253 -52.37 34.61 7.83
C GLU A 253 -51.21 35.32 8.54
N THR A 254 -50.45 36.12 7.80
CA THR A 254 -49.47 37.06 8.36
C THR A 254 -50.16 38.36 8.74
N THR A 255 -50.34 38.59 10.03
CA THR A 255 -50.45 39.95 10.59
C THR A 255 -49.06 40.52 10.91
N PRO A 256 -48.80 41.82 10.69
CA PRO A 256 -47.49 42.41 10.93
C PRO A 256 -47.31 42.76 12.42
N VAL A 257 -46.26 42.24 13.05
CA VAL A 257 -45.86 42.63 14.41
C VAL A 257 -44.66 43.58 14.37
N GLU A 258 -44.93 44.73 14.96
CA GLU A 258 -44.11 45.90 15.26
C GLU A 258 -42.78 45.55 15.98
N GLN A 259 -41.64 45.94 15.41
CA GLN A 259 -40.34 45.86 16.07
C GLN A 259 -40.22 46.97 17.12
N LYS A 260 -40.27 46.59 18.40
CA LYS A 260 -39.77 47.42 19.50
C LYS A 260 -38.31 47.10 19.81
N THR A 261 -37.60 48.19 19.98
CA THR A 261 -36.17 48.38 20.24
C THR A 261 -35.73 47.91 21.63
N GLY A 262 -34.47 47.47 21.69
CA GLY A 262 -33.57 47.72 22.83
C GLY A 262 -33.37 46.60 23.84
N LEU A 263 -32.26 45.87 23.72
CA LEU A 263 -31.63 45.22 24.88
C LEU A 263 -30.13 45.55 24.90
N SER A 264 -29.72 46.35 25.88
CA SER A 264 -28.34 46.71 26.15
C SER A 264 -27.66 45.58 26.93
N VAL A 265 -26.73 44.87 26.29
CA VAL A 265 -25.95 43.80 26.94
C VAL A 265 -24.69 44.41 27.57
N ARG A 266 -24.54 44.22 28.88
CA ARG A 266 -23.34 44.62 29.65
C ARG A 266 -22.13 43.77 29.22
N LYS A 267 -20.95 44.42 29.17
CA LYS A 267 -19.70 43.91 28.59
C LYS A 267 -18.98 42.71 29.26
N PRO A 268 -19.32 42.14 30.44
CA PRO A 268 -18.60 40.95 30.92
C PRO A 268 -19.17 39.62 30.40
N ALA A 269 -20.35 39.59 29.75
CA ALA A 269 -20.97 38.34 29.27
C ALA A 269 -20.35 37.76 27.99
N ILE A 270 -19.65 38.59 27.20
CA ILE A 270 -19.02 38.18 25.93
C ILE A 270 -17.81 37.28 26.18
N GLY A 271 -17.04 37.55 27.25
CA GLY A 271 -15.85 36.76 27.58
C GLY A 271 -16.20 35.32 27.98
N LEU A 272 -17.27 35.13 28.75
CA LEU A 272 -17.70 33.80 29.16
C LEU A 272 -18.25 32.98 27.99
N LEU A 273 -18.94 33.64 27.05
CA LEU A 273 -19.48 33.00 25.85
C LEU A 273 -18.37 32.57 24.89
N ILE A 274 -17.32 33.38 24.72
CA ILE A 274 -16.15 33.02 23.90
C ILE A 274 -15.41 31.82 24.50
N VAL A 275 -15.22 31.79 25.81
CA VAL A 275 -14.59 30.65 26.50
C VAL A 275 -15.46 29.40 26.38
N LEU A 276 -16.77 29.52 26.53
CA LEU A 276 -17.70 28.39 26.37
C LEU A 276 -17.70 27.86 24.93
N ILE A 277 -17.68 28.74 23.93
CA ILE A 277 -17.57 28.36 22.52
C ILE A 277 -16.21 27.71 22.25
N ALA A 278 -15.11 28.23 22.78
CA ALA A 278 -13.78 27.62 22.63
C ALA A 278 -13.70 26.24 23.26
N VAL A 279 -14.33 26.04 24.44
CA VAL A 279 -14.42 24.73 25.10
C VAL A 279 -15.31 23.77 24.32
N LEU A 280 -16.47 24.24 23.82
CA LEU A 280 -17.36 23.42 23.00
C LEU A 280 -16.75 23.06 21.63
N VAL A 281 -15.95 23.96 21.04
CA VAL A 281 -15.15 23.69 19.84
C VAL A 281 -14.03 22.70 20.15
N ALA A 282 -13.32 22.84 21.27
CA ALA A 282 -12.30 21.88 21.67
C ALA A 282 -12.87 20.48 21.96
N ILE A 283 -14.05 20.41 22.59
CA ILE A 283 -14.80 19.16 22.80
C ILE A 283 -15.29 18.62 21.46
N GLY A 284 -15.85 19.45 20.59
CA GLY A 284 -16.28 19.06 19.24
C GLY A 284 -15.13 18.54 18.37
N LEU A 285 -13.95 19.16 18.45
CA LEU A 285 -12.72 18.73 17.79
C LEU A 285 -12.18 17.40 18.37
N TRP A 286 -12.49 17.08 19.63
CA TRP A 286 -12.14 15.81 20.28
C TRP A 286 -13.09 14.66 19.86
N PHE A 287 -14.31 14.99 19.43
CA PHE A 287 -15.33 14.05 18.93
C PHE A 287 -15.45 14.03 17.39
N LEU A 288 -14.70 14.84 16.65
CA LEU A 288 -14.51 14.62 15.22
C LEU A 288 -13.89 13.23 15.04
N PRO A 289 -14.35 12.41 14.08
CA PRO A 289 -13.67 11.17 13.75
C PRO A 289 -12.21 11.50 13.43
N ARG A 290 -11.29 11.11 14.32
CA ARG A 290 -9.93 10.85 13.89
C ARG A 290 -10.08 9.69 12.94
N ASP A 291 -9.74 9.89 11.66
CA ASP A 291 -9.63 8.78 10.73
C ASP A 291 -8.83 7.69 11.46
N PRO A 292 -9.42 6.50 11.70
CA PRO A 292 -8.64 5.41 12.22
C PRO A 292 -7.50 5.21 11.23
N ALA A 293 -6.26 5.28 11.73
CA ALA A 293 -5.11 4.89 10.92
C ALA A 293 -5.47 3.54 10.26
N PRO A 294 -5.17 3.33 8.96
CA PRO A 294 -5.55 2.11 8.27
C PRO A 294 -5.15 0.87 9.10
N PRO A 295 -5.96 -0.20 9.10
CA PRO A 295 -5.84 -1.34 10.03
C PRO A 295 -4.51 -2.13 9.97
N TYR A 296 -3.59 -1.75 9.09
CA TYR A 296 -2.22 -2.28 9.04
C TYR A 296 -1.31 -1.73 10.15
N PHE A 297 -1.72 -0.66 10.86
CA PHE A 297 -0.86 0.03 11.82
C PHE A 297 -1.33 -0.18 13.25
N ALA A 298 -0.96 -1.33 13.83
CA ALA A 298 -1.00 -1.44 15.28
C ALA A 298 0.07 -0.52 15.88
N ASP A 299 -0.39 0.61 16.42
CA ASP A 299 0.37 1.49 17.31
C ASP A 299 0.71 0.70 18.60
N LYS A 300 1.76 -0.11 18.53
CA LYS A 300 2.39 -0.74 19.69
C LYS A 300 3.87 -0.41 19.66
N ASP A 301 4.18 0.76 20.24
CA ASP A 301 5.52 1.27 20.51
C ASP A 301 6.45 0.24 21.21
N ASP A 302 5.91 -0.84 21.77
CA ASP A 302 6.63 -1.83 22.56
C ASP A 302 7.47 -2.85 21.76
N ARG A 303 7.48 -2.83 20.42
CA ARG A 303 8.10 -3.91 19.61
C ARG A 303 8.92 -3.42 18.42
N ARG A 304 9.87 -2.54 18.70
CA ARG A 304 10.87 -2.08 17.74
C ARG A 304 12.20 -2.80 17.94
N LEU A 305 12.68 -3.47 16.91
CA LEU A 305 13.97 -4.16 16.88
C LEU A 305 14.96 -3.41 15.98
N ILE A 306 16.19 -3.27 16.48
CA ILE A 306 17.33 -2.83 15.66
C ILE A 306 18.32 -3.99 15.54
N VAL A 307 18.63 -4.39 14.32
CA VAL A 307 19.71 -5.35 14.06
C VAL A 307 20.99 -4.59 13.72
N LEU A 308 21.94 -4.53 14.66
CA LEU A 308 23.21 -3.85 14.42
C LEU A 308 24.07 -4.64 13.43
N PRO A 309 24.92 -3.97 12.63
CA PRO A 309 25.97 -4.63 11.87
C PRO A 309 26.80 -5.52 12.79
N PHE A 310 26.99 -6.78 12.43
CA PHE A 310 27.78 -7.68 13.27
C PHE A 310 29.25 -7.29 13.21
N GLU A 311 29.88 -7.20 14.38
CA GLU A 311 31.29 -6.88 14.51
C GLU A 311 32.15 -7.94 13.82
N GLU A 312 33.09 -7.52 12.98
CA GLU A 312 34.05 -8.42 12.33
C GLU A 312 35.39 -7.69 12.21
N ALA A 313 36.50 -8.43 12.23
CA ALA A 313 37.81 -7.85 11.96
C ALA A 313 37.91 -7.37 10.50
N GLY A 314 38.64 -6.27 10.27
CA GLY A 314 38.79 -5.70 8.93
C GLY A 314 37.73 -4.65 8.62
N ASP A 315 37.19 -4.67 7.40
CA ASP A 315 36.20 -3.69 6.93
C ASP A 315 34.76 -3.96 7.42
N GLY A 316 34.53 -5.12 8.05
CA GLY A 316 33.25 -5.47 8.65
C GLY A 316 32.13 -5.78 7.65
N ALA A 317 32.44 -5.85 6.36
CA ALA A 317 31.43 -5.87 5.31
C ALA A 317 30.58 -7.16 5.32
N PHE A 318 31.19 -8.30 5.64
CA PHE A 318 30.50 -9.57 5.67
C PHE A 318 29.59 -9.69 6.90
N GLY A 319 30.06 -9.29 8.09
CA GLY A 319 29.23 -9.17 9.28
C GLY A 319 28.03 -8.22 9.09
N ALA A 320 28.23 -7.10 8.39
CA ALA A 320 27.13 -6.19 8.03
C ALA A 320 26.11 -6.82 7.06
N ALA A 321 26.56 -7.61 6.08
CA ALA A 321 25.66 -8.27 5.12
C ALA A 321 24.79 -9.36 5.77
N ILE A 322 25.34 -10.13 6.72
CA ILE A 322 24.56 -11.11 7.50
C ILE A 322 23.50 -10.41 8.35
N ALA A 323 23.87 -9.29 9.00
CA ALA A 323 22.92 -8.51 9.78
C ALA A 323 21.79 -7.92 8.91
N ASP A 324 22.12 -7.43 7.71
CA ASP A 324 21.12 -6.95 6.74
C ASP A 324 20.14 -8.05 6.31
N ASP A 325 20.64 -9.25 6.01
CA ASP A 325 19.81 -10.37 5.57
C ASP A 325 18.89 -10.85 6.71
N ILE A 326 19.42 -10.96 7.93
CA ILE A 326 18.64 -11.27 9.14
C ILE A 326 17.57 -10.20 9.37
N SER A 327 17.92 -8.92 9.26
CA SER A 327 16.97 -7.81 9.38
C SER A 327 15.84 -7.93 8.36
N THR A 328 16.15 -8.34 7.13
CA THR A 328 15.18 -8.50 6.05
C THR A 328 14.23 -9.67 6.32
N GLU A 329 14.73 -10.78 6.88
CA GLU A 329 13.86 -11.91 7.26
C GLU A 329 12.96 -11.62 8.45
N LEU A 330 13.44 -10.84 9.43
CA LEU A 330 12.61 -10.43 10.55
C LEU A 330 11.58 -9.36 10.15
N ALA A 331 11.80 -8.65 9.05
CA ALA A 331 10.93 -7.57 8.58
C ALA A 331 9.55 -8.05 8.08
N VAL A 332 9.37 -9.37 7.85
CA VAL A 332 8.08 -9.97 7.46
C VAL A 332 7.10 -10.09 8.64
N LEU A 333 7.58 -9.96 9.88
CA LEU A 333 6.76 -10.13 11.07
C LEU A 333 5.85 -8.91 11.27
N PRO A 334 4.50 -9.06 11.22
CA PRO A 334 3.58 -7.93 11.33
C PRO A 334 3.56 -7.28 12.71
N ASP A 335 3.90 -8.06 13.75
CA ASP A 335 3.92 -7.63 15.14
C ASP A 335 5.31 -7.09 15.59
N LEU A 336 6.29 -7.00 14.68
CA LEU A 336 7.66 -6.55 14.96
C LEU A 336 8.10 -5.48 13.97
N ALA A 337 8.29 -4.26 14.45
CA ALA A 337 8.85 -3.18 13.65
C ALA A 337 10.38 -3.29 13.63
N VAL A 338 10.93 -3.74 12.50
CA VAL A 338 12.38 -3.83 12.30
C VAL A 338 12.87 -2.52 11.69
N MET A 339 13.77 -1.81 12.38
CA MET A 339 14.34 -0.58 11.83
C MET A 339 15.27 -0.88 10.66
N ALA A 340 15.24 0.00 9.66
CA ALA A 340 16.06 -0.13 8.48
C ALA A 340 17.55 -0.18 8.82
N ARG A 341 18.29 -0.97 8.05
CA ARG A 341 19.73 -1.18 8.19
C ARG A 341 20.56 0.10 8.20
N GLU A 342 20.19 1.13 7.45
CA GLU A 342 20.92 2.41 7.43
C GLU A 342 20.81 3.10 8.80
N THR A 343 19.64 3.00 9.44
CA THR A 343 19.43 3.45 10.80
C THR A 343 20.25 2.66 11.79
N ALA A 344 20.27 1.33 11.70
CA ALA A 344 21.12 0.50 12.55
C ALA A 344 22.62 0.87 12.44
N ARG A 345 23.12 1.08 11.21
CA ARG A 345 24.51 1.50 10.94
C ARG A 345 24.86 2.86 11.54
N SER A 346 23.92 3.80 11.53
CA SER A 346 24.12 5.16 12.07
C SER A 346 24.37 5.21 13.58
N LEU A 347 23.99 4.16 14.32
CA LEU A 347 24.03 4.18 15.78
C LEU A 347 25.46 4.19 16.32
N GLY A 348 26.40 3.49 15.68
CA GLY A 348 27.82 3.49 16.06
C GLY A 348 28.05 3.32 17.59
N GLY A 349 28.97 4.09 18.15
CA GLY A 349 29.20 4.12 19.61
C GLY A 349 27.97 4.60 20.41
N ASN A 350 27.76 4.05 21.60
CA ASN A 350 26.58 4.27 22.45
C ASN A 350 25.25 3.84 21.81
N ALA A 351 25.27 2.78 20.99
CA ALA A 351 24.09 2.28 20.28
C ALA A 351 22.87 2.05 21.19
N GLY A 352 23.05 1.60 22.44
CA GLY A 352 21.94 1.42 23.38
C GLY A 352 21.17 2.71 23.70
N LEU A 353 21.89 3.81 23.99
CA LEU A 353 21.27 5.10 24.26
C LEU A 353 20.57 5.67 23.02
N LYS A 354 21.20 5.56 21.86
CA LYS A 354 20.62 6.06 20.61
C LYS A 354 19.40 5.25 20.18
N ALA A 355 19.46 3.92 20.28
CA ALA A 355 18.33 3.03 20.05
C ALA A 355 17.15 3.38 20.96
N ARG A 356 17.42 3.65 22.25
CA ARG A 356 16.40 4.10 23.20
C ARG A 356 15.73 5.40 22.76
N ASN A 357 16.51 6.37 22.26
CA ASN A 357 15.96 7.63 21.75
C ASN A 357 15.11 7.44 20.49
N LEU A 358 15.34 6.38 19.72
CA LEU A 358 14.51 6.00 18.57
C LEU A 358 13.29 5.15 18.98
N GLY A 359 13.09 4.91 20.28
CA GLY A 359 12.00 4.08 20.80
C GLY A 359 12.20 2.59 20.53
N ALA A 360 13.43 2.13 20.26
CA ALA A 360 13.67 0.70 20.11
C ALA A 360 13.49 -0.02 21.46
N SER A 361 12.74 -1.12 21.42
CA SER A 361 12.60 -2.05 22.54
C SER A 361 13.80 -3.00 22.65
N HIS A 362 14.32 -3.45 21.51
CA HIS A 362 15.34 -4.49 21.45
C HIS A 362 16.46 -4.14 20.48
N ILE A 363 17.67 -4.63 20.77
CA ILE A 363 18.79 -4.63 19.84
C ILE A 363 19.32 -6.05 19.68
N LEU A 364 19.39 -6.52 18.43
CA LEU A 364 20.20 -7.69 18.07
C LEU A 364 21.61 -7.22 17.72
N ARG A 365 22.59 -7.79 18.41
CA ARG A 365 24.02 -7.57 18.15
C ARG A 365 24.67 -8.89 17.79
N GLY A 366 25.78 -8.82 17.11
CA GLY A 366 26.58 -10.01 16.86
C GLY A 366 28.03 -9.70 16.58
N ARG A 367 28.83 -10.76 16.60
CA ARG A 367 30.22 -10.77 16.19
C ARG A 367 30.50 -11.97 15.31
N VAL A 368 31.05 -11.71 14.14
CA VAL A 368 31.48 -12.71 13.18
C VAL A 368 33.00 -12.85 13.25
N ARG A 369 33.47 -14.10 13.25
CA ARG A 369 34.86 -14.46 13.04
C ARG A 369 34.92 -15.48 11.91
N ARG A 370 35.78 -15.23 10.93
CA ARG A 370 36.05 -16.17 9.85
C ARG A 370 37.54 -16.33 9.65
N ASP A 371 37.94 -17.56 9.36
CA ASP A 371 39.28 -17.93 8.93
C ASP A 371 39.18 -19.11 7.95
N ASP A 372 40.31 -19.62 7.49
CA ASP A 372 40.36 -20.76 6.57
C ASP A 372 39.76 -22.06 7.18
N ALA A 373 39.63 -22.12 8.51
CA ALA A 373 39.13 -23.29 9.23
C ALA A 373 37.61 -23.26 9.46
N GLY A 374 36.96 -22.09 9.41
CA GLY A 374 35.51 -21.99 9.55
C GLY A 374 34.97 -20.59 9.84
N VAL A 375 33.67 -20.55 10.15
CA VAL A 375 32.95 -19.33 10.53
C VAL A 375 32.33 -19.53 11.90
N THR A 376 32.45 -18.51 12.75
CA THR A 376 31.79 -18.43 14.06
C THR A 376 30.99 -17.15 14.13
N VAL A 377 29.72 -17.27 14.50
CA VAL A 377 28.81 -16.13 14.74
C VAL A 377 28.35 -16.20 16.19
N ASN A 378 28.63 -15.16 16.97
CA ASN A 378 28.04 -15.00 18.29
C ASN A 378 26.98 -13.91 18.18
N CYS A 379 25.76 -14.19 18.61
CA CYS A 379 24.66 -13.24 18.59
C CYS A 379 24.10 -13.06 19.98
N TRP A 380 23.62 -11.86 20.28
CA TRP A 380 22.92 -11.57 21.53
C TRP A 380 21.84 -10.54 21.29
N LEU A 381 20.70 -10.80 21.92
CA LEU A 381 19.54 -9.92 21.92
C LEU A 381 19.50 -9.22 23.28
N VAL A 382 19.29 -7.91 23.25
CA VAL A 382 19.39 -7.02 24.41
C VAL A 382 18.12 -6.19 24.51
N ASP A 383 17.50 -6.16 25.69
CA ASP A 383 16.45 -5.20 26.01
C ASP A 383 17.06 -3.80 26.19
N VAL A 384 16.52 -2.82 25.49
CA VAL A 384 17.10 -1.47 25.42
C VAL A 384 16.85 -0.68 26.70
N GLN A 385 15.76 -0.97 27.42
CA GLN A 385 15.36 -0.18 28.59
C GLN A 385 16.17 -0.55 29.83
N SER A 386 16.29 -1.85 30.12
CA SER A 386 17.09 -2.40 31.22
C SER A 386 18.58 -2.47 30.87
N GLY A 387 18.90 -2.69 29.59
CA GLY A 387 20.25 -3.05 29.14
C GLY A 387 20.59 -4.53 29.35
N ASP A 388 19.62 -5.35 29.77
CA ASP A 388 19.81 -6.75 30.06
C ASP A 388 19.92 -7.57 28.77
N GLN A 389 20.81 -8.57 28.80
CA GLN A 389 20.91 -9.55 27.73
C GLN A 389 19.82 -10.61 27.93
N ILE A 390 18.84 -10.63 27.02
CA ILE A 390 17.70 -11.54 27.10
C ILE A 390 17.99 -12.90 26.44
N TRP A 391 18.85 -12.91 25.42
CA TRP A 391 19.28 -14.13 24.74
C TRP A 391 20.68 -13.97 24.19
N ALA A 392 21.46 -15.05 24.15
CA ALA A 392 22.71 -15.13 23.42
C ALA A 392 23.02 -16.57 23.02
N GLU A 393 23.54 -16.74 21.82
CA GLU A 393 23.89 -18.05 21.28
C GLU A 393 25.16 -17.97 20.41
N ARG A 394 25.86 -19.10 20.32
CA ARG A 394 27.08 -19.23 19.51
C ARG A 394 26.89 -20.30 18.44
N TYR A 395 27.04 -19.88 17.20
CA TYR A 395 27.05 -20.74 16.03
C TYR A 395 28.48 -20.90 15.52
N SER A 396 28.90 -22.13 15.25
CA SER A 396 30.26 -22.43 14.80
C SER A 396 30.26 -23.66 13.88
N GLY A 397 31.03 -23.60 12.80
CA GLY A 397 31.04 -24.66 11.79
C GLY A 397 31.91 -24.31 10.60
N THR A 398 31.75 -25.08 9.51
CA THR A 398 32.50 -24.88 8.27
C THR A 398 32.09 -23.58 7.58
N PRO A 399 32.86 -23.09 6.58
CA PRO A 399 32.47 -21.91 5.81
C PRO A 399 31.09 -22.02 5.12
N ASP A 400 30.63 -23.25 4.85
CA ASP A 400 29.35 -23.51 4.19
C ASP A 400 28.16 -23.52 5.17
N ALA A 401 28.41 -23.62 6.47
CA ALA A 401 27.38 -23.66 7.51
C ALA A 401 26.70 -22.29 7.74
N ILE A 402 27.10 -21.25 7.01
CA ILE A 402 26.58 -19.88 7.20
C ILE A 402 25.08 -19.77 6.90
N LEU A 403 24.57 -20.59 5.98
CA LEU A 403 23.14 -20.66 5.69
C LEU A 403 22.36 -21.26 6.88
N ASP A 404 22.86 -22.37 7.44
CA ASP A 404 22.28 -23.00 8.63
C ASP A 404 22.31 -22.04 9.83
N PHE A 405 23.37 -21.24 9.97
CA PHE A 405 23.46 -20.25 11.04
C PHE A 405 22.42 -19.16 10.90
N ARG A 406 22.17 -18.67 9.68
CA ARG A 406 21.11 -17.68 9.43
C ARG A 406 19.76 -18.21 9.89
N GLU A 407 19.39 -19.41 9.46
CA GLU A 407 18.10 -20.03 9.83
C GLU A 407 17.98 -20.25 11.33
N ALA A 408 19.07 -20.69 11.97
CA ALA A 408 19.11 -20.88 13.40
C ALA A 408 19.00 -19.55 14.18
N ILE A 409 19.74 -18.51 13.77
CA ILE A 409 19.67 -17.18 14.40
C ILE A 409 18.26 -16.61 14.30
N ILE A 410 17.62 -16.70 13.13
CA ILE A 410 16.27 -16.18 12.92
C ILE A 410 15.27 -16.88 13.85
N ARG A 411 15.26 -18.22 13.84
CA ARG A 411 14.38 -19.01 14.70
C ARG A 411 14.60 -18.70 16.18
N ASP A 412 15.86 -18.62 16.61
CA ASP A 412 16.19 -18.46 18.02
C ASP A 412 15.94 -17.02 18.51
N VAL A 413 16.11 -16.00 17.66
CA VAL A 413 15.73 -14.62 17.95
C VAL A 413 14.22 -14.47 18.05
N VAL A 414 13.45 -15.06 17.13
CA VAL A 414 11.99 -15.05 17.19
C VAL A 414 11.48 -15.73 18.46
N ALA A 415 12.01 -16.92 18.77
CA ALA A 415 11.67 -17.63 20.00
C ALA A 415 12.02 -16.83 21.26
N ALA A 416 13.16 -16.13 21.27
CA ALA A 416 13.55 -15.27 22.39
C ALA A 416 12.60 -14.09 22.59
N LEU A 417 12.26 -13.38 21.50
CA LEU A 417 11.30 -12.26 21.52
C LEU A 417 9.92 -12.72 21.98
N GLU A 418 9.43 -13.85 21.47
CA GLU A 418 8.10 -14.36 21.82
C GLU A 418 8.03 -14.91 23.25
N SER A 419 9.09 -15.58 23.71
CA SER A 419 9.20 -16.08 25.09
C SER A 419 9.17 -14.94 26.10
N GLU A 420 9.86 -13.82 25.84
CA GLU A 420 9.79 -12.63 26.71
C GLU A 420 8.39 -12.01 26.70
N LEU A 421 7.73 -12.04 25.55
CA LEU A 421 6.39 -11.49 25.35
C LEU A 421 5.26 -12.42 25.81
N GLY A 422 5.58 -13.59 26.40
CA GLY A 422 4.61 -14.57 26.89
C GLY A 422 3.75 -15.20 25.78
N ARG A 423 4.31 -15.35 24.57
CA ARG A 423 3.65 -15.89 23.37
C ARG A 423 4.39 -17.13 22.85
N ASP A 424 3.64 -18.04 22.24
CA ASP A 424 4.21 -19.21 21.57
C ASP A 424 4.54 -18.90 20.10
N ALA A 425 5.75 -19.28 19.69
CA ALA A 425 6.28 -19.28 18.33
C ALA A 425 5.55 -20.31 17.45
N ASP A 426 4.44 -19.95 16.80
CA ASP A 426 3.60 -20.97 16.12
C ASP A 426 3.44 -20.79 14.61
N ASP A 427 4.08 -19.79 14.01
CA ASP A 427 4.32 -19.76 12.56
C ASP A 427 5.83 -19.67 12.34
N GLY A 428 6.47 -20.80 12.04
CA GLY A 428 7.83 -20.75 11.50
C GLY A 428 7.82 -19.78 10.32
N LEU A 429 8.74 -18.81 10.34
CA LEU A 429 8.92 -17.89 9.22
C LEU A 429 8.99 -18.72 7.93
N PRO A 430 8.18 -18.43 6.90
CA PRO A 430 8.29 -19.15 5.64
C PRO A 430 9.76 -19.05 5.21
N PRO A 431 10.42 -20.16 4.85
CA PRO A 431 11.83 -20.11 4.49
C PRO A 431 12.00 -19.13 3.32
N VAL A 432 12.60 -17.98 3.60
CA VAL A 432 12.87 -16.98 2.57
C VAL A 432 14.31 -17.18 2.14
N GLY A 433 14.54 -17.61 0.91
CA GLY A 433 15.88 -17.67 0.33
C GLY A 433 16.24 -19.00 -0.29
N THR A 434 17.54 -19.26 -0.38
CA THR A 434 18.10 -20.42 -1.07
C THR A 434 18.45 -21.53 -0.09
N GLY A 435 18.33 -22.80 -0.53
CA GLY A 435 18.87 -23.95 0.18
C GLY A 435 20.34 -24.25 -0.16
N ASP A 436 20.93 -23.48 -1.08
CA ASP A 436 22.30 -23.67 -1.56
C ASP A 436 23.25 -22.66 -0.90
N ALA A 437 24.25 -23.19 -0.18
CA ALA A 437 25.20 -22.37 0.56
C ALA A 437 26.10 -21.50 -0.36
N ASP A 438 26.42 -21.97 -1.56
CA ASP A 438 27.24 -21.22 -2.53
C ASP A 438 26.44 -20.10 -3.19
N ALA A 439 25.15 -20.33 -3.45
CA ALA A 439 24.20 -19.30 -3.86
C ALA A 439 24.09 -18.21 -2.79
N TYR A 440 23.92 -18.60 -1.53
CA TYR A 440 23.79 -17.66 -0.40
C TYR A 440 25.06 -16.82 -0.19
N LYS A 441 26.24 -17.45 -0.17
CA LYS A 441 27.53 -16.72 -0.07
C LYS A 441 27.70 -15.72 -1.20
N SER A 442 27.33 -16.09 -2.42
CA SER A 442 27.41 -15.20 -3.60
C SER A 442 26.42 -14.05 -3.48
N TYR A 443 25.21 -14.30 -2.99
CA TYR A 443 24.22 -13.26 -2.73
C TYR A 443 24.69 -12.24 -1.68
N LEU A 444 25.23 -12.70 -0.55
CA LEU A 444 25.78 -11.80 0.48
C LEU A 444 26.90 -10.90 -0.08
N ALA A 445 27.79 -11.46 -0.91
CA ALA A 445 28.81 -10.66 -1.60
C ALA A 445 28.20 -9.62 -2.55
N GLY A 446 27.10 -9.97 -3.21
CA GLY A 446 26.33 -9.05 -4.04
C GLY A 446 25.73 -7.90 -3.22
N LEU A 447 25.14 -8.19 -2.06
CA LEU A 447 24.62 -7.17 -1.14
C LEU A 447 25.73 -6.22 -0.66
N VAL A 448 26.89 -6.74 -0.27
CA VAL A 448 28.04 -5.92 0.13
C VAL A 448 28.40 -4.91 -0.97
N SER A 449 28.46 -5.34 -2.22
CA SER A 449 28.78 -4.48 -3.35
C SER A 449 27.67 -3.48 -3.66
N ALA A 450 26.40 -3.92 -3.68
CA ALA A 450 25.25 -3.06 -3.95
C ALA A 450 25.08 -1.96 -2.89
N ASN A 451 25.45 -2.25 -1.65
CA ASN A 451 25.38 -1.31 -0.52
C ASN A 451 26.33 -0.11 -0.63
N ARG A 452 27.28 -0.16 -1.57
CA ARG A 452 28.15 0.99 -1.86
C ARG A 452 27.41 2.11 -2.57
N GLN A 453 26.30 1.80 -3.27
CA GLN A 453 25.51 2.76 -4.05
C GLN A 453 26.36 3.54 -5.05
N THR A 454 27.26 2.86 -5.75
CA THR A 454 28.09 3.43 -6.83
C THR A 454 27.98 2.57 -8.10
N PRO A 455 28.31 3.12 -9.28
CA PRO A 455 28.36 2.36 -10.53
C PRO A 455 29.23 1.10 -10.44
N GLU A 456 30.43 1.20 -9.86
CA GLU A 456 31.35 0.06 -9.69
C GLU A 456 30.81 -0.95 -8.68
N GLY A 457 30.12 -0.47 -7.64
CA GLY A 457 29.39 -1.31 -6.69
C GLY A 457 28.32 -2.13 -7.40
N ASN A 458 27.52 -1.52 -8.28
CA ASN A 458 26.50 -2.20 -9.07
C ASN A 458 27.10 -3.24 -10.03
N ALA A 459 28.22 -2.93 -10.67
CA ALA A 459 28.93 -3.90 -11.54
C ALA A 459 29.41 -5.14 -10.76
N ALA A 460 30.03 -4.93 -9.60
CA ALA A 460 30.44 -6.02 -8.74
C ALA A 460 29.23 -6.80 -8.18
N ALA A 461 28.16 -6.10 -7.79
CA ALA A 461 26.94 -6.72 -7.29
C ALA A 461 26.28 -7.63 -8.34
N LEU A 462 26.15 -7.15 -9.58
CA LEU A 462 25.58 -7.93 -10.67
C LEU A 462 26.37 -9.22 -10.95
N ALA A 463 27.70 -9.17 -10.92
CA ALA A 463 28.53 -10.35 -11.09
C ALA A 463 28.28 -11.39 -9.98
N HIS A 464 28.13 -10.92 -8.74
CA HIS A 464 27.84 -11.78 -7.60
C HIS A 464 26.42 -12.36 -7.62
N PHE A 465 25.40 -11.57 -7.95
CA PHE A 465 24.03 -12.07 -8.07
C PHE A 465 23.88 -13.06 -9.23
N LYS A 466 24.51 -12.82 -10.38
CA LYS A 466 24.57 -13.80 -11.48
C LYS A 466 25.18 -15.12 -11.02
N LYS A 467 26.27 -15.05 -10.24
CA LYS A 467 26.89 -16.24 -9.67
C LYS A 467 25.95 -16.97 -8.70
N ALA A 468 25.18 -16.24 -7.89
CA ALA A 468 24.17 -16.83 -7.00
C ALA A 468 23.09 -17.58 -7.79
N VAL A 469 22.56 -16.97 -8.87
CA VAL A 469 21.54 -17.58 -9.75
C VAL A 469 22.09 -18.79 -10.52
N THR A 470 23.40 -18.84 -10.81
CA THR A 470 24.03 -20.04 -11.38
C THR A 470 23.98 -21.24 -10.44
N PHE A 471 24.12 -21.01 -9.13
CA PHE A 471 24.02 -22.08 -8.13
C PHE A 471 22.57 -22.45 -7.82
N ASP A 472 21.72 -21.44 -7.64
CA ASP A 472 20.29 -21.60 -7.42
C ASP A 472 19.48 -20.72 -8.39
N PRO A 473 19.01 -21.29 -9.51
CA PRO A 473 18.21 -20.57 -10.49
C PRO A 473 16.89 -20.02 -9.95
N ASP A 474 16.37 -20.54 -8.83
CA ASP A 474 15.11 -20.09 -8.23
C ASP A 474 15.32 -19.08 -7.10
N TYR A 475 16.55 -18.61 -6.89
CA TYR A 475 16.86 -17.66 -5.82
C TYR A 475 16.33 -16.23 -6.11
N ILE A 476 15.07 -16.00 -5.73
CA ILE A 476 14.32 -14.78 -6.02
C ILE A 476 15.00 -13.50 -5.52
N ARG A 477 15.59 -13.50 -4.32
CA ARG A 477 16.29 -12.30 -3.80
C ARG A 477 17.49 -11.90 -4.65
N ALA A 478 18.24 -12.86 -5.19
CA ALA A 478 19.34 -12.57 -6.10
C ALA A 478 18.83 -12.01 -7.44
N LYS A 479 17.74 -12.57 -7.97
CA LYS A 479 17.06 -12.05 -9.17
C LYS A 479 16.54 -10.62 -8.97
N VAL A 480 15.89 -10.32 -7.84
CA VAL A 480 15.47 -8.95 -7.48
C VAL A 480 16.68 -8.02 -7.38
N GLY A 481 17.79 -8.47 -6.80
CA GLY A 481 19.05 -7.71 -6.79
C GLY A 481 19.57 -7.39 -8.19
N MET A 482 19.51 -8.34 -9.12
CA MET A 482 19.84 -8.12 -10.54
C MET A 482 18.87 -7.12 -11.17
N ALA A 483 17.57 -7.29 -10.97
CA ALA A 483 16.54 -6.38 -11.49
C ALA A 483 16.77 -4.94 -11.00
N LYS A 484 17.16 -4.75 -9.72
CA LYS A 484 17.50 -3.42 -9.18
C LYS A 484 18.74 -2.82 -9.84
N VAL A 485 19.80 -3.60 -10.08
CA VAL A 485 20.99 -3.09 -10.79
C VAL A 485 20.64 -2.69 -12.23
N TYR A 486 19.82 -3.50 -12.91
CA TYR A 486 19.34 -3.20 -14.25
C TYR A 486 18.38 -2.00 -14.29
N TYR A 487 17.55 -1.83 -13.25
CA TYR A 487 16.74 -0.63 -13.04
C TYR A 487 17.62 0.62 -12.93
N ASP A 488 18.71 0.55 -12.15
CA ASP A 488 19.64 1.69 -12.01
C ASP A 488 20.34 2.02 -13.33
N ALA A 489 20.67 1.02 -14.15
CA ALA A 489 21.20 1.25 -15.50
C ALA A 489 20.16 1.86 -16.45
N ALA A 490 18.88 1.52 -16.29
CA ALA A 490 17.80 2.04 -17.13
C ALA A 490 17.37 3.47 -16.77
N PHE A 491 17.34 3.80 -15.48
CA PHE A 491 16.72 5.02 -14.96
C PHE A 491 17.64 5.94 -14.15
N GLY A 492 18.81 5.45 -13.70
CA GLY A 492 19.84 6.23 -12.98
C GLY A 492 20.66 7.09 -13.93
N ASN A 493 21.87 7.52 -13.54
CA ASN A 493 22.80 8.28 -14.40
C ASN A 493 23.55 7.34 -15.37
N GLN A 494 24.11 7.89 -16.47
CA GLN A 494 24.78 7.10 -17.52
C GLN A 494 25.86 6.15 -16.96
N ASP A 495 26.62 6.59 -15.95
CA ASP A 495 27.70 5.81 -15.34
C ASP A 495 27.24 4.42 -14.87
N TYR A 496 25.99 4.27 -14.43
CA TYR A 496 25.45 2.98 -13.97
C TYR A 496 25.29 1.97 -15.10
N ALA A 497 24.90 2.41 -16.29
CA ALA A 497 24.80 1.56 -17.47
C ALA A 497 26.20 1.19 -17.98
N ASP A 498 27.08 2.19 -18.11
CA ASP A 498 28.46 2.02 -18.55
C ASP A 498 29.24 1.04 -17.66
N ALA A 499 29.07 1.14 -16.33
CA ALA A 499 29.79 0.29 -15.37
C ALA A 499 29.47 -1.20 -15.51
N ILE A 500 28.26 -1.55 -15.97
CA ILE A 500 27.85 -2.95 -16.19
C ILE A 500 27.95 -3.37 -17.66
N GLY A 501 28.47 -2.49 -18.52
CA GLY A 501 28.72 -2.74 -19.94
C GLY A 501 27.47 -2.93 -20.76
N VAL A 502 26.38 -2.23 -20.41
CA VAL A 502 25.12 -2.23 -21.16
C VAL A 502 24.72 -0.80 -21.49
N ASN A 503 23.85 -0.60 -22.47
CA ASN A 503 23.14 0.66 -22.60
C ASN A 503 21.84 0.65 -21.75
N TRP A 504 21.23 1.82 -21.58
CA TRP A 504 20.04 1.97 -20.75
C TRP A 504 18.85 1.11 -21.23
N MET A 505 18.72 0.87 -22.55
CA MET A 505 17.66 0.02 -23.13
C MET A 505 17.86 -1.45 -22.77
N GLU A 506 19.08 -1.96 -22.93
CA GLU A 506 19.43 -3.32 -22.55
C GLU A 506 19.26 -3.53 -21.04
N GLY A 507 19.60 -2.53 -20.22
CA GLY A 507 19.29 -2.51 -18.79
C GLY A 507 17.79 -2.71 -18.54
N TRP A 508 16.94 -1.90 -19.19
CA TRP A 508 15.50 -2.01 -19.05
C TRP A 508 14.92 -3.36 -19.50
N LEU A 509 15.37 -3.89 -20.64
CA LEU A 509 14.92 -5.20 -21.15
C LEU A 509 15.23 -6.32 -20.17
N ARG A 510 16.45 -6.33 -19.64
CA ARG A 510 16.87 -7.34 -18.66
C ARG A 510 16.12 -7.21 -17.35
N MET A 511 15.86 -5.98 -16.89
CA MET A 511 15.01 -5.74 -15.71
C MET A 511 13.60 -6.28 -15.94
N LYS A 512 12.96 -5.94 -17.07
CA LYS A 512 11.59 -6.40 -17.38
C LYS A 512 11.51 -7.92 -17.49
N ALA A 513 12.46 -8.55 -18.16
CA ALA A 513 12.50 -10.01 -18.29
C ALA A 513 12.52 -10.70 -16.91
N ILE A 514 13.31 -10.17 -15.97
CA ILE A 514 13.38 -10.70 -14.60
C ILE A 514 12.08 -10.42 -13.84
N LEU A 515 11.52 -9.21 -13.95
CA LEU A 515 10.28 -8.85 -13.26
C LEU A 515 9.05 -9.60 -13.79
N ALA A 516 9.06 -10.06 -15.05
CA ALA A 516 7.99 -10.86 -15.63
C ALA A 516 7.91 -12.28 -15.03
N GLU A 517 8.96 -12.75 -14.35
CA GLU A 517 8.92 -14.03 -13.65
C GLU A 517 7.90 -13.98 -12.50
N GLY A 518 6.96 -14.94 -12.46
CA GLY A 518 5.85 -14.94 -11.51
C GLY A 518 6.27 -14.88 -10.03
N ALA A 519 7.38 -15.55 -9.70
CA ALA A 519 7.94 -15.55 -8.34
C ALA A 519 8.60 -14.21 -7.98
N VAL A 520 9.22 -13.52 -8.96
CA VAL A 520 9.81 -12.19 -8.75
C VAL A 520 8.71 -11.13 -8.63
N SER A 521 7.75 -11.11 -9.56
CA SER A 521 6.61 -10.17 -9.55
C SER A 521 5.68 -10.30 -8.34
N SER A 522 5.76 -11.42 -7.62
CA SER A 522 5.01 -11.65 -6.37
C SER A 522 5.85 -11.47 -5.11
N SER A 523 7.15 -11.17 -5.23
CA SER A 523 8.04 -10.92 -4.09
C SER A 523 7.96 -9.46 -3.63
N ALA A 524 8.24 -9.19 -2.35
CA ALA A 524 8.18 -7.84 -1.80
C ALA A 524 9.03 -6.83 -2.59
N GLY A 525 10.29 -7.15 -2.88
CA GLY A 525 11.19 -6.29 -3.65
C GLY A 525 10.83 -6.15 -5.13
N GLY A 526 10.31 -7.20 -5.76
CA GLY A 526 9.80 -7.12 -7.13
C GLY A 526 8.57 -6.22 -7.24
N LEU A 527 7.65 -6.32 -6.27
CA LEU A 527 6.47 -5.46 -6.17
C LEU A 527 6.84 -3.97 -5.98
N VAL A 528 7.90 -3.66 -5.24
CA VAL A 528 8.41 -2.28 -5.12
C VAL A 528 8.84 -1.73 -6.48
N LEU A 529 9.61 -2.50 -7.25
CA LEU A 529 10.05 -2.07 -8.59
C LEU A 529 8.86 -1.93 -9.55
N LEU A 530 7.91 -2.85 -9.51
CA LEU A 530 6.69 -2.76 -10.32
C LEU A 530 5.82 -1.56 -9.94
N SER A 531 5.73 -1.22 -8.65
CA SER A 531 5.01 -0.04 -8.16
C SER A 531 5.61 1.25 -8.72
N ASP A 532 6.94 1.36 -8.76
CA ASP A 532 7.61 2.50 -9.38
C ASP A 532 7.35 2.59 -10.89
N LEU A 533 7.39 1.46 -11.62
CA LEU A 533 7.03 1.42 -13.04
C LEU A 533 5.57 1.81 -13.29
N ALA A 534 4.65 1.49 -12.38
CA ALA A 534 3.26 1.95 -12.46
C ALA A 534 3.15 3.47 -12.27
N LEU A 535 3.84 4.06 -11.29
CA LEU A 535 3.90 5.52 -11.10
C LEU A 535 4.44 6.25 -12.34
N ARG A 536 5.49 5.70 -12.97
CA ARG A 536 6.06 6.28 -14.20
C ARG A 536 5.07 6.27 -15.38
N ARG A 537 4.16 5.30 -15.42
CA ARG A 537 3.04 5.23 -16.39
C ARG A 537 1.80 6.03 -15.96
N ARG A 538 1.90 6.80 -14.87
CA ARG A 538 0.80 7.54 -14.25
C ARG A 538 -0.37 6.66 -13.84
N ASP A 539 -0.07 5.42 -13.45
CA ASP A 539 -1.03 4.45 -12.93
C ASP A 539 -0.96 4.44 -11.40
N ASN A 540 -1.50 5.48 -10.78
CA ASN A 540 -1.46 5.65 -9.33
C ASN A 540 -2.21 4.51 -8.63
N ALA A 541 -3.34 4.06 -9.17
CA ALA A 541 -4.11 2.94 -8.63
C ALA A 541 -3.31 1.63 -8.61
N ALA A 542 -2.66 1.24 -9.72
CA ALA A 542 -1.83 0.05 -9.72
C ALA A 542 -0.59 0.19 -8.83
N ALA A 543 0.01 1.38 -8.77
CA ALA A 543 1.12 1.64 -7.85
C ALA A 543 0.70 1.43 -6.39
N GLN A 544 -0.46 1.95 -5.99
CA GLN A 544 -1.01 1.74 -4.65
C GLN A 544 -1.24 0.23 -4.36
N ASP A 545 -1.86 -0.52 -5.27
CA ASP A 545 -2.08 -1.97 -5.10
C ASP A 545 -0.75 -2.72 -4.89
N LEU A 546 0.21 -2.48 -5.78
CA LEU A 546 1.51 -3.14 -5.75
C LEU A 546 2.28 -2.82 -4.45
N ALA A 547 2.28 -1.56 -4.03
CA ALA A 547 2.93 -1.14 -2.79
C ALA A 547 2.24 -1.74 -1.55
N ARG A 548 0.90 -1.75 -1.49
CA ARG A 548 0.14 -2.37 -0.38
C ARG A 548 0.43 -3.88 -0.29
N ARG A 549 0.52 -4.58 -1.42
CA ARG A 549 0.89 -6.00 -1.47
C ARG A 549 2.32 -6.23 -0.99
N SER A 550 3.26 -5.36 -1.34
CA SER A 550 4.64 -5.44 -0.83
C SER A 550 4.69 -5.25 0.69
N ILE A 551 3.99 -4.24 1.22
CA ILE A 551 3.89 -3.99 2.67
C ILE A 551 3.24 -5.17 3.40
N LYS A 552 2.26 -5.85 2.78
CA LYS A 552 1.66 -7.06 3.37
C LYS A 552 2.69 -8.19 3.54
N LEU A 553 3.67 -8.30 2.64
CA LEU A 553 4.74 -9.31 2.70
C LEU A 553 5.86 -8.91 3.66
N GLU A 554 6.27 -7.64 3.64
CA GLU A 554 7.33 -7.08 4.49
C GLU A 554 6.86 -5.76 5.12
N PRO A 555 6.11 -5.80 6.24
CA PRO A 555 5.54 -4.60 6.87
C PRO A 555 6.57 -3.55 7.34
N SER A 556 7.81 -3.99 7.58
CA SER A 556 8.91 -3.10 7.98
C SER A 556 9.77 -2.61 6.81
N ASN A 557 9.41 -2.92 5.56
CA ASN A 557 10.14 -2.44 4.38
C ASN A 557 9.87 -0.95 4.13
N ALA A 558 10.81 -0.10 4.57
CA ALA A 558 10.69 1.36 4.43
C ALA A 558 10.50 1.81 2.98
N GLN A 559 11.13 1.14 2.01
CA GLN A 559 11.01 1.50 0.60
C GLN A 559 9.59 1.23 0.07
N ALA A 560 8.96 0.12 0.47
CA ALA A 560 7.58 -0.17 0.10
C ALA A 560 6.59 0.86 0.69
N VAL A 561 6.83 1.28 1.94
CA VAL A 561 6.05 2.33 2.62
C VAL A 561 6.22 3.69 1.93
N GLU A 562 7.43 4.06 1.51
CA GLU A 562 7.67 5.27 0.72
C GLU A 562 6.93 5.25 -0.63
N MET A 563 6.92 4.09 -1.31
CA MET A 563 6.24 3.92 -2.59
C MET A 563 4.73 4.11 -2.46
N LEU A 564 4.13 3.59 -1.39
CA LEU A 564 2.71 3.80 -1.12
C LEU A 564 2.40 5.26 -0.76
N ALA A 565 3.23 5.88 0.08
CA ALA A 565 3.09 7.30 0.41
C ALA A 565 3.10 8.17 -0.85
N GLU A 566 4.05 7.93 -1.74
CA GLU A 566 4.17 8.66 -3.00
C GLU A 566 2.95 8.47 -3.90
N ALA A 567 2.51 7.22 -4.10
CA ALA A 567 1.34 6.92 -4.92
C ALA A 567 0.05 7.58 -4.40
N LEU A 568 -0.14 7.59 -3.07
CA LEU A 568 -1.27 8.27 -2.42
C LEU A 568 -1.20 9.79 -2.61
N ILE A 569 -0.03 10.39 -2.39
CA ILE A 569 0.16 11.84 -2.56
C ILE A 569 -0.13 12.26 -4.01
N TYR A 570 0.38 11.51 -4.99
CA TYR A 570 0.11 11.78 -6.40
C TYR A 570 -1.36 11.56 -6.78
N ALA A 571 -2.05 10.59 -6.17
CA ALA A 571 -3.49 10.39 -6.35
C ALA A 571 -4.36 11.51 -5.75
N GLY A 572 -3.78 12.41 -4.93
CA GLY A 572 -4.51 13.44 -4.20
C GLY A 572 -4.98 13.00 -2.81
N GLU A 573 -4.66 11.77 -2.40
CA GLU A 573 -4.94 11.20 -1.08
C GLU A 573 -3.86 11.62 -0.07
N THR A 574 -3.58 12.93 0.00
CA THR A 574 -2.43 13.52 0.69
C THR A 574 -2.43 13.27 2.20
N ALA A 575 -3.61 13.18 2.82
CA ALA A 575 -3.78 12.89 4.23
C ALA A 575 -3.26 11.49 4.59
N GLU A 576 -3.68 10.46 3.85
CA GLU A 576 -3.20 9.08 4.04
C GLU A 576 -1.71 9.01 3.66
N GLY A 577 -1.32 9.57 2.50
CA GLY A 577 0.06 9.56 2.05
C GLY A 577 1.06 10.16 3.05
N ARG A 578 0.66 11.22 3.77
CA ARG A 578 1.45 11.80 4.87
C ARG A 578 1.68 10.83 6.02
N VAL A 579 0.68 10.04 6.39
CA VAL A 579 0.80 9.02 7.46
C VAL A 579 1.87 8.01 7.07
N TYR A 580 1.86 7.54 5.82
CA TYR A 580 2.88 6.60 5.33
C TYR A 580 4.26 7.25 5.20
N ALA A 581 4.37 8.50 4.76
CA ALA A 581 5.65 9.22 4.73
C ALA A 581 6.24 9.40 6.14
N GLN A 582 5.41 9.71 7.15
CA GLN A 582 5.84 9.73 8.55
C GLN A 582 6.28 8.35 9.03
N ARG A 583 5.58 7.29 8.62
CA ARG A 583 5.97 5.92 8.95
C ARG A 583 7.32 5.54 8.34
N ALA A 584 7.59 5.93 7.09
CA ALA A 584 8.89 5.73 6.47
C ALA A 584 10.03 6.40 7.27
N LEU A 585 9.80 7.63 7.79
CA LEU A 585 10.75 8.29 8.70
C LEU A 585 10.96 7.53 10.02
N GLN A 586 9.92 6.89 10.55
CA GLN A 586 10.05 6.07 11.76
C GLN A 586 10.84 4.78 11.50
N LEU A 587 10.67 4.18 10.32
CA LEU A 587 11.37 2.95 9.93
C LEU A 587 12.84 3.22 9.55
N ASN A 588 13.13 4.36 8.93
CA ASN A 588 14.48 4.73 8.51
C ASN A 588 14.89 6.18 8.84
N PRO A 589 14.98 6.55 10.13
CA PRO A 589 15.33 7.92 10.53
C PRO A 589 16.75 8.36 10.10
N ALA A 590 17.66 7.44 9.76
CA ALA A 590 19.00 7.80 9.28
C ALA A 590 19.06 8.17 7.79
N ARG A 591 18.00 7.89 7.01
CA ARG A 591 17.88 8.31 5.60
C ARG A 591 16.59 9.11 5.42
N PRO A 592 16.45 10.27 6.07
CA PRO A 592 15.18 10.99 6.10
C PRO A 592 14.85 11.64 4.75
N ALA A 593 15.85 11.91 3.90
CA ALA A 593 15.72 12.71 2.69
C ALA A 593 14.53 12.32 1.79
N ARG A 594 14.28 11.02 1.56
CA ARG A 594 13.18 10.59 0.70
C ARG A 594 11.82 10.81 1.35
N ALA A 595 11.64 10.35 2.58
CA ALA A 595 10.40 10.50 3.30
C ALA A 595 10.09 11.98 3.66
N THR A 596 11.10 12.79 3.99
CA THR A 596 10.96 14.24 4.17
C THR A 596 10.56 14.94 2.87
N PHE A 597 11.12 14.53 1.73
CA PHE A 597 10.66 15.01 0.42
C PHE A 597 9.18 14.69 0.19
N LEU A 598 8.73 13.48 0.52
CA LEU A 598 7.32 13.11 0.39
C LEU A 598 6.40 13.93 1.31
N LEU A 599 6.83 14.26 2.53
CA LEU A 599 6.08 15.19 3.38
C LEU A 599 5.99 16.59 2.76
N GLY A 600 7.09 17.07 2.18
CA GLY A 600 7.13 18.33 1.44
C GLY A 600 6.26 18.30 0.18
N LEU A 601 6.24 17.19 -0.54
CA LEU A 601 5.39 16.95 -1.71
C LEU A 601 3.91 16.98 -1.32
N ALA A 602 3.55 16.37 -0.19
CA ALA A 602 2.20 16.42 0.36
C ALA A 602 1.80 17.84 0.81
N ASP A 603 2.73 18.60 1.42
CA ASP A 603 2.49 20.01 1.75
C ASP A 603 2.33 20.87 0.50
N PHE A 604 3.12 20.60 -0.55
CA PHE A 604 2.98 21.26 -1.83
C PHE A 604 1.61 21.00 -2.44
N ALA A 605 1.17 19.73 -2.49
CA ALA A 605 -0.14 19.35 -3.02
C ALA A 605 -1.28 20.08 -2.28
N ASP A 606 -1.23 20.10 -0.95
CA ASP A 606 -2.23 20.77 -0.10
C ASP A 606 -2.17 22.32 -0.13
N GLY A 607 -1.21 22.91 -0.86
CA GLY A 607 -1.05 24.38 -0.97
C GLY A 607 -0.30 25.03 0.19
N ARG A 608 0.35 24.24 1.05
CA ARG A 608 1.21 24.70 2.15
C ARG A 608 2.64 24.98 1.66
N ILE A 609 2.77 25.92 0.73
CA ILE A 609 4.00 26.13 -0.05
C ILE A 609 5.20 26.51 0.80
N ALA A 610 5.02 27.34 1.83
CA ALA A 610 6.12 27.71 2.72
C ALA A 610 6.70 26.50 3.48
N GLN A 611 5.81 25.65 4.03
CA GLN A 611 6.24 24.42 4.72
C GLN A 611 6.85 23.42 3.73
N ALA A 612 6.31 23.33 2.52
CA ALA A 612 6.84 22.48 1.46
C ALA A 612 8.27 22.89 1.07
N ILE A 613 8.56 24.19 0.93
CA ILE A 613 9.91 24.70 0.65
C ILE A 613 10.89 24.27 1.75
N ASP A 614 10.51 24.45 3.03
CA ASP A 614 11.37 24.08 4.16
C ASP A 614 11.69 22.57 4.13
N LEU A 615 10.66 21.73 3.99
CA LEU A 615 10.81 20.26 3.99
C LEU A 615 11.60 19.77 2.77
N VAL A 616 11.29 20.26 1.57
CA VAL A 616 12.00 19.85 0.35
C VAL A 616 13.45 20.36 0.35
N GLY A 617 13.70 21.56 0.90
CA GLY A 617 15.04 22.10 1.12
C GLY A 617 15.86 21.26 2.09
N GLU A 618 15.28 20.87 3.24
CA GLU A 618 15.89 19.95 4.20
C GLU A 618 16.19 18.57 3.58
N ALA A 619 15.21 18.05 2.86
CA ALA A 619 15.30 16.77 2.17
C ALA A 619 16.44 16.77 1.14
N ARG A 620 16.55 17.85 0.35
CA ARG A 620 17.64 18.06 -0.60
C ARG A 620 19.00 18.16 0.08
N ALA A 621 19.10 18.93 1.16
CA ALA A 621 20.36 19.14 1.89
C ALA A 621 20.86 17.86 2.60
N SER A 622 19.95 16.95 2.95
CA SER A 622 20.27 15.67 3.60
C SER A 622 20.46 14.50 2.63
N ALA A 623 20.13 14.68 1.35
CA ALA A 623 20.29 13.65 0.33
C ALA A 623 21.78 13.47 -0.04
N ALA A 624 22.26 12.22 -0.06
CA ALA A 624 23.62 11.90 -0.50
C ALA A 624 23.82 12.21 -2.00
N HIS A 625 22.78 11.95 -2.80
CA HIS A 625 22.69 12.27 -4.21
C HIS A 625 21.30 12.87 -4.46
N PRO A 626 21.13 14.19 -4.34
CA PRO A 626 19.85 14.83 -4.60
C PRO A 626 19.41 14.58 -6.04
N ASP A 627 18.22 14.03 -6.24
CA ASP A 627 17.63 13.87 -7.57
C ASP A 627 17.26 15.25 -8.15
N ALA A 628 17.21 15.35 -9.47
CA ALA A 628 16.71 16.52 -10.21
C ALA A 628 15.34 16.99 -9.69
N TYR A 629 14.47 16.06 -9.27
CA TYR A 629 13.11 16.38 -8.84
C TYR A 629 13.04 17.28 -7.59
N TYR A 630 14.06 17.28 -6.72
CA TYR A 630 14.12 18.18 -5.57
C TYR A 630 14.24 19.64 -6.03
N ASP A 631 15.20 19.90 -6.90
CA ASP A 631 15.45 21.21 -7.49
C ASP A 631 14.30 21.64 -8.42
N GLY A 632 13.72 20.72 -9.19
CA GLY A 632 12.55 21.00 -10.01
C GLY A 632 11.35 21.49 -9.19
N LEU A 633 11.02 20.80 -8.09
CA LEU A 633 9.91 21.19 -7.23
C LEU A 633 10.19 22.51 -6.50
N LEU A 634 11.41 22.71 -5.98
CA LEU A 634 11.82 23.98 -5.35
C LEU A 634 11.74 25.16 -6.32
N ALA A 635 12.18 24.97 -7.57
CA ALA A 635 12.09 26.00 -8.60
C ALA A 635 10.63 26.44 -8.81
N ALA A 636 9.69 25.49 -8.94
CA ALA A 636 8.28 25.80 -9.07
C ALA A 636 7.72 26.51 -7.80
N MET A 637 8.04 26.01 -6.60
CA MET A 637 7.56 26.59 -5.34
C MET A 637 8.05 28.03 -5.10
N TYR A 638 9.32 28.33 -5.42
CA TYR A 638 9.84 29.68 -5.34
C TYR A 638 9.24 30.60 -6.41
N GLY A 639 8.95 30.08 -7.60
CA GLY A 639 8.20 30.79 -8.62
C GLY A 639 6.80 31.21 -8.15
N GLU A 640 6.07 30.29 -7.52
CA GLU A 640 4.73 30.53 -6.95
C GLU A 640 4.74 31.59 -5.83
N THR A 641 5.79 31.60 -5.00
CA THR A 641 5.92 32.60 -3.92
C THR A 641 6.49 33.94 -4.40
N GLY A 642 6.96 34.02 -5.64
CA GLY A 642 7.53 35.22 -6.26
C GLY A 642 9.03 35.44 -5.97
N ASP A 643 9.71 34.51 -5.32
CA ASP A 643 11.16 34.55 -5.11
C ASP A 643 11.90 34.00 -6.35
N ILE A 644 11.84 34.77 -7.42
CA ILE A 644 12.35 34.35 -8.74
C ILE A 644 13.87 34.13 -8.73
N GLU A 645 14.60 34.80 -7.84
CA GLU A 645 16.05 34.63 -7.73
C GLU A 645 16.41 33.22 -7.21
N GLN A 646 15.81 32.79 -6.09
CA GLN A 646 16.01 31.43 -5.59
C GLN A 646 15.44 30.38 -6.54
N GLY A 647 14.26 30.66 -7.12
CA GLY A 647 13.66 29.77 -8.11
C GLY A 647 14.54 29.56 -9.35
N GLY A 648 15.25 30.59 -9.80
CA GLY A 648 16.21 30.51 -10.91
C GLY A 648 17.43 29.62 -10.60
N VAL A 649 17.97 29.68 -9.38
CA VAL A 649 19.08 28.81 -8.94
C VAL A 649 18.67 27.34 -8.98
N HIS A 650 17.51 27.02 -8.42
CA HIS A 650 17.00 25.66 -8.42
C HIS A 650 16.66 25.18 -9.85
N LEU A 651 16.16 26.07 -10.71
CA LEU A 651 15.92 25.73 -12.11
C LEU A 651 17.22 25.34 -12.85
N GLU A 652 18.32 26.03 -12.60
CA GLU A 652 19.61 25.71 -13.22
C GLU A 652 20.12 24.33 -12.80
N ASN A 653 20.07 24.02 -11.50
CA ASN A 653 20.42 22.69 -10.98
C ASN A 653 19.53 21.59 -11.58
N TYR A 654 18.23 21.85 -11.70
CA TYR A 654 17.27 20.92 -12.30
C TYR A 654 17.63 20.59 -13.76
N VAL A 655 17.96 21.63 -14.55
CA VAL A 655 18.37 21.47 -15.96
C VAL A 655 19.65 20.66 -16.06
N GLU A 656 20.67 20.98 -15.27
CA GLU A 656 21.96 20.29 -15.28
C GLU A 656 21.81 18.79 -14.95
N ALA A 657 21.02 18.46 -13.92
CA ALA A 657 20.79 17.08 -13.53
C ALA A 657 20.00 16.26 -14.57
N LEU A 658 19.09 16.89 -15.32
CA LEU A 658 18.40 16.20 -16.41
C LEU A 658 19.33 15.89 -17.59
N GLU A 659 20.37 16.69 -17.84
CA GLU A 659 21.29 16.46 -18.96
C GLU A 659 22.16 15.20 -18.79
N ASP A 660 22.44 14.79 -17.55
CA ASP A 660 23.31 13.66 -17.22
C ASP A 660 22.62 12.28 -17.27
N ARG A 661 21.33 12.24 -17.62
CA ARG A 661 20.55 10.98 -17.66
C ARG A 661 20.85 10.14 -18.92
N PRO A 662 20.86 8.80 -18.82
CA PRO A 662 21.31 7.90 -19.88
C PRO A 662 20.55 8.04 -21.19
N ARG A 663 19.22 8.20 -21.10
CA ARG A 663 18.35 8.36 -22.28
C ARG A 663 18.46 9.72 -22.96
N ASN A 664 19.27 10.63 -22.43
CA ASN A 664 19.55 11.95 -23.01
C ASN A 664 20.86 11.99 -23.82
N GLU A 665 21.45 10.85 -24.18
CA GLU A 665 22.61 10.76 -25.10
C GLU A 665 22.41 11.59 -26.39
N TRP A 666 21.18 11.70 -26.89
CA TRP A 666 20.87 12.54 -28.05
C TRP A 666 21.02 14.06 -27.75
N LYS A 667 20.82 14.53 -26.50
CA LYS A 667 21.11 15.92 -26.08
C LYS A 667 22.62 16.18 -26.09
N ILE A 668 23.42 15.18 -25.74
CA ILE A 668 24.90 15.22 -25.82
C ILE A 668 25.35 15.29 -27.28
N LEU A 669 24.74 14.48 -28.17
CA LEU A 669 24.99 14.54 -29.61
C LEU A 669 24.53 15.88 -30.22
N ALA A 670 23.37 16.41 -29.83
CA ALA A 670 22.86 17.70 -30.28
C ALA A 670 23.78 18.88 -29.87
N ARG A 671 24.42 18.81 -28.69
CA ARG A 671 25.46 19.77 -28.25
C ARG A 671 26.70 19.75 -29.15
N ALA A 672 27.14 18.58 -29.61
CA ALA A 672 28.29 18.45 -30.49
C ALA A 672 28.09 19.13 -31.86
N PHE A 673 26.82 19.34 -32.27
CA PHE A 673 26.44 19.96 -33.55
C PHE A 673 25.87 21.39 -33.43
N SER A 674 25.79 21.98 -32.22
CA SER A 674 25.15 23.29 -32.00
C SER A 674 26.09 24.36 -31.41
N ASN A 675 25.80 25.64 -31.70
CA ASN A 675 26.59 26.79 -31.27
C ASN A 675 26.34 27.09 -29.76
N PRO A 676 27.37 27.22 -28.90
CA PRO A 676 27.22 27.37 -27.44
C PRO A 676 26.36 28.57 -26.97
N ARG A 677 26.09 29.55 -27.85
CA ARG A 677 25.23 30.71 -27.56
C ARG A 677 23.75 30.51 -27.91
N GLN A 678 23.35 29.34 -28.42
CA GLN A 678 21.98 28.98 -28.79
C GLN A 678 21.42 27.80 -27.96
N THR A 679 21.91 27.60 -26.74
CA THR A 679 21.59 26.46 -25.85
C THR A 679 20.23 26.54 -25.14
N THR A 680 19.41 27.54 -25.43
CA THR A 680 18.07 27.72 -24.81
C THR A 680 17.10 26.55 -25.05
N TRP A 681 17.32 25.73 -26.08
CA TRP A 681 16.51 24.54 -26.38
C TRP A 681 16.85 23.29 -25.54
N LEU A 682 17.89 23.35 -24.70
CA LEU A 682 18.27 22.25 -23.78
C LEU A 682 17.48 22.28 -22.47
N ARG A 683 16.85 23.41 -22.13
CA ARG A 683 15.96 23.52 -20.97
C ARG A 683 14.74 22.61 -21.15
N PRO A 684 14.29 21.91 -20.10
CA PRO A 684 13.05 21.14 -20.19
C PRO A 684 11.90 22.11 -20.50
N THR A 685 10.99 21.66 -21.35
CA THR A 685 9.74 22.35 -21.62
C THR A 685 8.88 22.39 -20.36
N LEU A 686 7.90 23.30 -20.34
CA LEU A 686 6.91 23.36 -19.28
C LEU A 686 6.20 22.00 -19.11
N THR A 687 5.82 21.37 -20.23
CA THR A 687 5.15 20.08 -20.25
C THR A 687 6.02 18.95 -19.69
N GLU A 688 7.31 18.87 -20.06
CA GLU A 688 8.23 17.88 -19.45
C GLU A 688 8.38 18.09 -17.94
N SER A 689 8.51 19.35 -17.52
CA SER A 689 8.72 19.71 -16.11
C SER A 689 7.50 19.41 -15.25
N VAL A 690 6.30 19.62 -15.79
CA VAL A 690 5.04 19.24 -15.13
C VAL A 690 4.85 17.72 -15.19
N TYR A 691 5.22 17.07 -16.31
CA TYR A 691 5.07 15.62 -16.47
C TYR A 691 5.91 14.81 -15.47
N ALA A 692 7.05 15.35 -15.04
CA ALA A 692 7.90 14.76 -14.01
C ALA A 692 7.17 14.45 -12.69
N PHE A 693 6.04 15.11 -12.41
CA PHE A 693 5.26 14.94 -11.19
C PHE A 693 3.85 14.42 -11.53
N PRO A 694 3.56 13.13 -11.31
CA PRO A 694 2.31 12.49 -11.73
C PRO A 694 1.07 12.79 -10.85
N PHE A 695 0.92 14.05 -10.40
CA PHE A 695 -0.26 14.48 -9.64
C PHE A 695 -1.54 14.35 -10.45
N SER A 696 -2.53 13.63 -9.92
CA SER A 696 -3.88 13.50 -10.46
C SER A 696 -4.75 14.76 -10.29
N ASP A 697 -4.36 15.68 -9.40
CA ASP A 697 -5.09 16.93 -9.17
C ASP A 697 -4.65 18.02 -10.15
N ASP A 698 -5.59 18.46 -11.01
CA ASP A 698 -5.34 19.48 -12.03
C ASP A 698 -4.91 20.83 -11.41
N GLY A 699 -5.42 21.19 -10.23
CA GLY A 699 -5.04 22.41 -9.53
C GLY A 699 -3.62 22.38 -8.97
N VAL A 700 -3.12 21.21 -8.58
CA VAL A 700 -1.71 21.02 -8.20
C VAL A 700 -0.81 21.12 -9.43
N LEU A 701 -1.21 20.54 -10.57
CA LEU A 701 -0.48 20.67 -11.83
C LEU A 701 -0.42 22.13 -12.32
N ASP A 702 -1.52 22.88 -12.20
CA ASP A 702 -1.59 24.30 -12.56
C ASP A 702 -0.62 25.14 -11.71
N ARG A 703 -0.61 24.91 -10.40
CA ARG A 703 0.33 25.54 -9.47
C ARG A 703 1.79 25.24 -9.83
N LEU A 704 2.08 23.99 -10.15
CA LEU A 704 3.42 23.59 -10.57
C LEU A 704 3.82 24.32 -11.86
N ALA A 705 2.90 24.40 -12.82
CA ALA A 705 3.14 25.05 -14.10
C ALA A 705 3.33 26.57 -13.97
N ASP A 706 2.51 27.24 -13.16
CA ASP A 706 2.60 28.69 -12.95
C ASP A 706 3.91 29.07 -12.24
N GLY A 707 4.33 28.28 -11.25
CA GLY A 707 5.64 28.40 -10.62
C GLY A 707 6.79 28.27 -11.62
N PHE A 708 6.77 27.24 -12.45
CA PHE A 708 7.79 27.06 -13.50
C PHE A 708 7.84 28.20 -14.52
N LYS A 709 6.68 28.73 -14.93
CA LYS A 709 6.61 29.90 -15.82
C LYS A 709 7.23 31.13 -15.17
N ALA A 710 6.96 31.35 -13.88
CA ALA A 710 7.45 32.49 -13.12
C ALA A 710 8.99 32.53 -13.07
N VAL A 711 9.65 31.36 -12.94
CA VAL A 711 11.13 31.23 -12.94
C VAL A 711 11.76 31.15 -14.34
N GLY A 712 10.97 31.32 -15.40
CA GLY A 712 11.48 31.47 -16.75
C GLY A 712 11.62 30.18 -17.55
N ILE A 713 10.87 29.11 -17.21
CA ILE A 713 10.60 28.05 -18.19
C ILE A 713 9.65 28.62 -19.25
N ALA A 714 10.19 28.93 -20.42
CA ALA A 714 9.46 29.62 -21.50
C ALA A 714 8.63 28.66 -22.37
N GLY A 715 7.44 29.09 -22.76
CA GLY A 715 6.70 28.58 -23.91
C GLY A 715 6.01 27.21 -23.71
N GLY A 716 4.84 27.08 -24.33
CA GLY A 716 4.02 25.87 -24.34
C GLY A 716 2.63 26.12 -23.76
N THR A 717 1.58 25.70 -24.47
CA THR A 717 0.29 25.46 -23.82
C THR A 717 0.53 24.41 -22.75
N ILE A 718 -0.01 24.59 -21.54
CA ILE A 718 -0.18 23.45 -20.64
C ILE A 718 -1.09 22.50 -21.41
N VAL A 719 -0.49 21.51 -22.06
CA VAL A 719 -1.16 20.26 -22.33
C VAL A 719 -1.53 19.82 -20.91
N HIS A 720 -2.80 20.03 -20.51
CA HIS A 720 -3.30 19.57 -19.22
C HIS A 720 -3.24 18.06 -19.29
N LEU A 721 -2.08 17.51 -18.95
CA LEU A 721 -1.79 16.09 -19.02
C LEU A 721 -2.75 15.44 -18.04
N PRO A 722 -3.77 14.71 -18.53
CA PRO A 722 -4.74 14.09 -17.67
C PRO A 722 -3.98 13.08 -16.83
N ALA A 723 -3.88 13.39 -15.56
CA ALA A 723 -3.19 12.57 -14.59
C ALA A 723 -4.19 11.85 -13.67
N ALA A 724 -5.45 12.26 -13.75
CA ALA A 724 -6.54 11.63 -13.05
C ALA A 724 -7.05 10.42 -13.83
N ASP A 725 -7.27 9.32 -13.11
CA ASP A 725 -7.84 8.08 -13.66
C ASP A 725 -9.17 8.30 -14.39
N ARG A 726 -9.92 9.38 -14.07
CA ARG A 726 -11.16 9.75 -14.78
C ARG A 726 -10.97 10.00 -16.28
N TYR A 727 -9.76 10.28 -16.73
CA TYR A 727 -9.43 10.52 -18.14
C TYR A 727 -8.73 9.33 -18.78
N ARG A 728 -8.40 8.29 -18.01
CA ARG A 728 -7.75 7.09 -18.50
C ARG A 728 -8.76 6.25 -19.28
N LEU A 729 -8.34 5.76 -20.42
CA LEU A 729 -9.15 4.89 -21.26
C LEU A 729 -9.04 3.44 -20.78
N ASN A 730 -10.15 2.71 -20.84
CA ASN A 730 -10.16 1.27 -20.62
C ASN A 730 -9.76 0.49 -21.88
N ALA A 731 -9.58 -0.82 -21.76
CA ALA A 731 -9.16 -1.70 -22.86
C ALA A 731 -10.02 -1.55 -24.13
N ALA A 732 -11.35 -1.57 -23.98
CA ALA A 732 -12.27 -1.47 -25.12
C ALA A 732 -12.19 -0.12 -25.83
N GLN A 733 -12.02 0.97 -25.07
CA GLN A 733 -11.82 2.30 -25.63
C GLN A 733 -10.47 2.42 -26.35
N ILE A 734 -9.41 1.81 -25.81
CA ILE A 734 -8.10 1.79 -26.47
C ILE A 734 -8.15 0.96 -27.74
N GLU A 735 -8.83 -0.19 -27.71
CA GLU A 735 -9.01 -1.08 -28.86
C GLU A 735 -9.68 -0.31 -30.01
N ASP A 736 -10.86 0.27 -29.75
CA ASP A 736 -11.57 1.08 -30.73
C ASP A 736 -10.72 2.25 -31.21
N LEU A 737 -9.95 2.90 -30.33
CA LEU A 737 -9.15 4.06 -30.68
C LEU A 737 -7.93 3.72 -31.56
N THR A 738 -7.35 2.53 -31.42
CA THR A 738 -5.99 2.28 -31.95
C THR A 738 -5.91 1.13 -32.95
N PHE A 739 -6.69 0.07 -32.80
CA PHE A 739 -6.64 -1.10 -33.69
C PHE A 739 -7.50 -0.85 -34.94
N GLY A 740 -6.98 -1.27 -36.10
CA GLY A 740 -7.58 -0.98 -37.41
C GLY A 740 -7.41 0.48 -37.86
N LYS A 741 -6.62 1.28 -37.13
CA LYS A 741 -6.48 2.73 -37.33
C LYS A 741 -5.01 3.14 -37.48
N THR A 742 -4.81 4.33 -38.04
CA THR A 742 -3.51 5.01 -38.06
C THR A 742 -3.53 6.07 -36.99
N ILE A 743 -2.62 5.97 -36.03
CA ILE A 743 -2.41 7.04 -35.05
C ILE A 743 -1.20 7.87 -35.45
N THR A 744 -1.33 9.19 -35.34
CA THR A 744 -0.26 10.13 -35.65
C THR A 744 -0.10 11.12 -34.51
N GLY A 745 1.15 11.48 -34.21
CA GLY A 745 1.43 12.25 -33.02
C GLY A 745 2.78 12.95 -33.03
N GLU A 746 3.05 13.65 -31.94
CA GLU A 746 4.34 14.25 -31.64
C GLU A 746 4.73 13.84 -30.21
N GLY A 747 6.01 13.54 -29.99
CA GLY A 747 6.50 13.27 -28.64
C GLY A 747 6.62 14.55 -27.81
N ILE A 748 6.51 14.42 -26.49
CA ILE A 748 6.79 15.53 -25.59
C ILE A 748 8.19 15.30 -25.00
N PRO A 749 9.12 16.23 -25.25
CA PRO A 749 8.94 17.55 -25.89
C PRO A 749 9.04 17.49 -27.42
N ALA A 750 8.58 18.56 -28.09
CA ALA A 750 8.34 18.67 -29.53
C ALA A 750 9.52 18.28 -30.48
N PHE A 751 10.74 18.13 -29.96
CA PHE A 751 11.89 17.64 -30.71
C PHE A 751 11.95 16.11 -30.83
N ALA A 752 11.08 15.38 -30.13
CA ALA A 752 10.85 13.95 -30.36
C ALA A 752 10.21 13.70 -31.74
N GLY A 753 9.88 14.74 -32.51
CA GLY A 753 9.46 14.64 -33.91
C GLY A 753 8.06 14.07 -34.09
N ALA A 754 7.54 14.25 -35.30
CA ALA A 754 6.28 13.64 -35.70
C ALA A 754 6.47 12.14 -35.92
N TRP A 755 5.48 11.37 -35.49
CA TRP A 755 5.46 9.93 -35.62
C TRP A 755 4.09 9.43 -36.08
N SER A 756 4.07 8.23 -36.64
CA SER A 756 2.87 7.55 -37.09
C SER A 756 2.97 6.06 -36.80
N GLN A 757 1.88 5.46 -36.36
CA GLN A 757 1.75 4.03 -36.13
C GLN A 757 0.47 3.52 -36.76
N ILE A 758 0.59 2.47 -37.56
CA ILE A 758 -0.52 1.72 -38.15
C ILE A 758 -0.64 0.42 -37.37
N ARG A 759 -1.75 0.22 -36.67
CA ARG A 759 -2.06 -1.04 -36.00
C ARG A 759 -3.21 -1.72 -36.74
N LYS A 760 -2.97 -2.93 -37.22
CA LYS A 760 -4.00 -3.76 -37.83
C LYS A 760 -4.85 -4.47 -36.77
N ASP A 761 -6.03 -4.94 -37.16
CA ASP A 761 -6.93 -5.71 -36.28
C ASP A 761 -6.29 -7.01 -35.75
N ASP A 762 -5.32 -7.57 -36.47
CA ASP A 762 -4.55 -8.74 -36.03
C ASP A 762 -3.39 -8.40 -35.08
N GLY A 763 -3.28 -7.13 -34.69
CA GLY A 763 -2.22 -6.59 -33.84
C GLY A 763 -0.91 -6.31 -34.56
N ALA A 764 -0.78 -6.53 -35.87
CA ALA A 764 0.45 -6.15 -36.58
C ALA A 764 0.65 -4.63 -36.54
N LEU A 765 1.82 -4.20 -36.06
CA LEU A 765 2.19 -2.80 -35.90
C LEU A 765 3.23 -2.42 -36.96
N SER A 766 3.02 -1.30 -37.65
CA SER A 766 4.02 -0.62 -38.46
C SER A 766 4.21 0.80 -37.92
N GLN A 767 5.45 1.25 -37.77
CA GLN A 767 5.73 2.59 -37.27
C GLN A 767 6.67 3.38 -38.19
N SER A 768 6.50 4.70 -38.19
CA SER A 768 7.36 5.67 -38.87
C SER A 768 7.62 6.86 -37.95
N GLY A 769 8.87 7.31 -37.88
CA GLY A 769 9.27 8.42 -37.01
C GLY A 769 9.53 8.00 -35.56
N PRO A 770 9.77 8.96 -34.66
CA PRO A 770 10.34 8.69 -33.35
C PRO A 770 9.25 8.46 -32.28
N VAL A 771 8.89 7.20 -32.01
CA VAL A 771 7.98 6.83 -30.91
C VAL A 771 8.81 6.31 -29.73
N GLY A 772 9.23 7.25 -28.88
CA GLY A 772 10.04 6.96 -27.71
C GLY A 772 11.39 6.36 -28.04
N PRO A 773 12.01 5.63 -27.09
CA PRO A 773 13.38 5.18 -27.28
C PRO A 773 13.55 4.09 -28.35
N MET A 774 12.49 3.71 -29.05
CA MET A 774 12.42 2.56 -29.96
C MET A 774 12.63 2.96 -31.43
N LEU A 775 13.60 3.87 -31.64
CA LEU A 775 13.93 4.54 -32.90
C LEU A 775 14.42 3.62 -34.04
N LEU A 776 14.34 2.29 -33.91
CA LEU A 776 15.15 1.38 -34.72
C LEU A 776 14.37 0.30 -35.47
N GLN A 777 13.08 0.09 -35.19
CA GLN A 777 12.30 -1.00 -35.80
C GLN A 777 11.00 -0.48 -36.39
N GLU A 778 10.80 -0.66 -37.69
CA GLU A 778 9.59 -0.20 -38.39
C GLU A 778 8.39 -1.15 -38.20
N GLN A 779 8.61 -2.37 -37.70
CA GLN A 779 7.59 -3.41 -37.58
C GLN A 779 7.58 -4.03 -36.18
N GLY A 780 6.39 -4.37 -35.69
CA GLY A 780 6.16 -4.99 -34.39
C GLY A 780 4.79 -5.62 -34.29
N ARG A 781 4.36 -5.87 -33.05
CA ARG A 781 3.01 -6.30 -32.71
C ARG A 781 2.48 -5.43 -31.56
N SER A 782 1.20 -5.12 -31.54
CA SER A 782 0.52 -4.48 -30.42
C SER A 782 -0.49 -5.45 -29.82
N ASP A 783 -0.65 -5.38 -28.52
CA ASP A 783 -1.66 -6.12 -27.77
C ASP A 783 -2.18 -5.28 -26.59
N LEU A 784 -3.32 -5.66 -26.03
CA LEU A 784 -3.86 -5.04 -24.83
C LEU A 784 -3.55 -5.92 -23.62
N VAL A 785 -2.78 -5.38 -22.69
CA VAL A 785 -2.49 -6.05 -21.41
C VAL A 785 -3.24 -5.30 -20.32
N ARG A 786 -4.34 -5.91 -19.87
CA ARG A 786 -5.33 -5.26 -18.99
C ARG A 786 -5.86 -3.99 -19.66
N ASP A 787 -5.64 -2.84 -19.08
CA ASP A 787 -6.03 -1.51 -19.52
C ASP A 787 -4.86 -0.70 -20.12
N GLY A 788 -3.77 -1.38 -20.49
CA GLY A 788 -2.59 -0.78 -21.12
C GLY A 788 -2.42 -1.20 -22.58
N LEU A 789 -1.98 -0.24 -23.41
CA LEU A 789 -1.54 -0.50 -24.79
C LEU A 789 -0.07 -0.94 -24.76
N CYS A 790 0.20 -2.19 -25.12
CA CYS A 790 1.55 -2.74 -25.11
C CYS A 790 2.01 -3.03 -26.53
N ASP A 791 3.10 -2.38 -26.92
CA ASP A 791 3.72 -2.57 -28.21
C ASP A 791 5.01 -3.40 -28.04
N TYR A 792 5.21 -4.33 -28.97
CA TYR A 792 6.24 -5.35 -28.97
C TYR A 792 7.10 -5.25 -30.24
N TRP A 793 8.42 -5.12 -30.09
CA TRP A 793 9.38 -5.05 -31.19
C TRP A 793 10.53 -6.05 -31.02
N GLN A 794 11.23 -6.35 -32.10
CA GLN A 794 12.45 -7.16 -32.10
C GLN A 794 13.67 -6.25 -32.07
N TYR A 795 14.54 -6.32 -31.07
CA TYR A 795 15.75 -5.52 -31.00
C TYR A 795 16.94 -6.42 -30.71
N GLU A 796 17.91 -6.45 -31.65
CA GLU A 796 19.13 -7.27 -31.55
C GLU A 796 18.88 -8.77 -31.24
N GLY A 797 17.68 -9.29 -31.55
CA GLY A 797 17.27 -10.66 -31.29
C GLY A 797 16.42 -10.87 -30.03
N ASP A 798 16.24 -9.84 -29.21
CA ASP A 798 15.40 -9.83 -28.02
C ASP A 798 14.05 -9.11 -28.26
N GLY A 799 13.01 -9.52 -27.53
CA GLY A 799 11.71 -8.85 -27.54
C GLY A 799 11.69 -7.64 -26.62
N ILE A 800 11.40 -6.47 -27.17
CA ILE A 800 11.12 -5.22 -26.44
C ILE A 800 9.62 -5.09 -26.26
N GLU A 801 9.16 -4.85 -25.04
CA GLU A 801 7.75 -4.56 -24.75
C GLU A 801 7.63 -3.22 -24.02
N SER A 802 7.02 -2.22 -24.63
CA SER A 802 6.69 -0.95 -23.97
C SER A 802 5.18 -0.87 -23.77
N CYS A 803 4.74 -0.71 -22.53
CA CYS A 803 3.33 -0.58 -22.19
C CYS A 803 3.01 0.85 -21.79
N ALA A 804 1.85 1.33 -22.24
CA ALA A 804 1.42 2.68 -21.97
C ALA A 804 0.00 2.73 -21.41
N SER A 805 -0.20 3.62 -20.45
CA SER A 805 -1.54 4.07 -20.07
C SER A 805 -1.99 5.11 -21.10
N VAL A 806 -3.25 5.02 -21.54
CA VAL A 806 -3.81 5.92 -22.55
C VAL A 806 -4.82 6.85 -21.90
N PHE A 807 -4.70 8.16 -22.13
CA PHE A 807 -5.60 9.17 -21.56
C PHE A 807 -6.23 10.04 -22.64
N THR A 808 -7.48 10.45 -22.43
CA THR A 808 -8.14 11.46 -23.26
C THR A 808 -7.68 12.86 -22.85
N MET A 809 -7.15 13.62 -23.80
CA MET A 809 -6.69 15.00 -23.57
C MET A 809 -7.80 16.01 -23.89
N ARG A 810 -8.27 15.97 -25.13
CA ARG A 810 -9.31 16.84 -25.71
C ARG A 810 -10.11 16.03 -26.73
N ALA A 811 -11.12 16.63 -27.35
CA ALA A 811 -11.79 15.99 -28.49
C ALA A 811 -10.75 15.63 -29.56
N ASP A 812 -10.67 14.33 -29.88
CA ASP A 812 -9.78 13.74 -30.89
C ASP A 812 -8.26 13.84 -30.61
N GLU A 813 -7.86 14.12 -29.37
CA GLU A 813 -6.45 14.17 -28.93
C GLU A 813 -6.25 13.32 -27.66
N TYR A 814 -5.18 12.53 -27.65
CA TYR A 814 -4.90 11.51 -26.65
C TYR A 814 -3.45 11.54 -26.19
N LEU A 815 -3.19 11.01 -25.00
CA LEU A 815 -1.88 10.89 -24.40
C LEU A 815 -1.54 9.41 -24.19
N LEU A 816 -0.36 9.01 -24.65
CA LEU A 816 0.24 7.71 -24.41
C LEU A 816 1.38 7.89 -23.39
N ALA A 817 1.16 7.42 -22.16
CA ALA A 817 2.10 7.56 -21.05
C ALA A 817 2.88 6.27 -20.81
N THR A 818 4.17 6.27 -21.18
CA THR A 818 5.10 5.16 -20.95
C THR A 818 5.94 5.38 -19.69
N GLU A 819 6.72 4.38 -19.29
CA GLU A 819 7.70 4.48 -18.19
C GLU A 819 8.80 5.53 -18.45
N PHE A 820 8.98 5.94 -19.71
CA PHE A 820 10.07 6.81 -20.13
C PHE A 820 9.63 8.22 -20.48
N ALA A 821 8.56 8.32 -21.27
CA ALA A 821 8.10 9.57 -21.85
C ALA A 821 6.61 9.52 -22.25
N PRO A 822 5.95 10.68 -22.29
CA PRO A 822 4.63 10.85 -22.88
C PRO A 822 4.68 11.14 -24.39
N PHE A 823 3.67 10.65 -25.11
CA PHE A 823 3.44 10.95 -26.53
C PHE A 823 2.01 11.41 -26.74
N LEU A 824 1.82 12.56 -27.40
CA LEU A 824 0.50 12.99 -27.84
C LEU A 824 0.19 12.32 -29.17
N PHE A 825 -1.07 11.91 -29.37
CA PHE A 825 -1.53 11.38 -30.63
C PHE A 825 -2.99 11.70 -30.92
N SER A 826 -3.32 11.61 -32.20
CA SER A 826 -4.69 11.62 -32.72
C SER A 826 -4.88 10.35 -33.54
N SER A 827 -6.12 9.85 -33.58
CA SER A 827 -6.47 8.67 -34.38
C SER A 827 -7.17 9.10 -35.67
N GLY A 828 -6.62 8.69 -36.81
CA GLY A 828 -7.24 8.84 -38.13
C GLY A 828 -7.90 7.54 -38.63
N ALA A 829 -8.83 7.64 -39.58
CA ALA A 829 -9.31 6.48 -40.32
C ALA A 829 -8.20 5.94 -41.24
N SER A 830 -8.10 4.61 -41.40
CA SER A 830 -7.16 3.98 -42.32
C SER A 830 -7.41 4.44 -43.76
N GLU A 831 -6.36 4.82 -44.51
CA GLU A 831 -6.41 4.91 -45.98
C GLU A 831 -6.42 3.52 -46.64
#